data_AF-A0A812UE38-F1
#
_entry.id   AF-A0A812UE38-F1
#
_cell.length_a   1.000
_cell.length_b   1.000
_cell.length_c   1.000
_cell.angle_alpha   90.00
_cell.angle_beta   90.00
_cell.angle_gamma   90.00
#
_symmetry.space_group_name_H-M   'P 1'
#
loop_
_entity.id
_entity.type
_entity.pdbx_description
1 polymer ?
#
loop_
_entity_poly.entity_id
_entity_poly.type
_entity_poly.pdbx_seq_one_letter_code
_entity_poly.pdbx_strand_id
1 'polypeptide(L)'
;MSFYDVLGLQQNASLEDIRLAFKQRALEVHPDKGGTKEAFHRVYQAFETLVARQRREHHDAWLASLKEPASRNREPSFAEKRPKGQARKQKKDAAKTRASTPQMPRPRPSSRSRLSKIHRLLGRLSRETRRQVICQHFSQKQRLLLEKWMSLMPGPAADETRDRESPVDPSATLPQEAILNNESRPSEERSVVRLALPDLPARSHIKPKARGRSKVRGLGAEKYPSGVTVYMACIGIDGVVVSSRKCDLPTALDYLVILTTMKERVQLGDNLVSRMEQALCLAAEEQGKELQELQLGFSLHMRHAYWIGRHTLCTPRCHSFKVLADHRQLLAPFFQRKSDWVHFDPQALRNQWLQFQTLYLDICSSLGMQLTKVRQRLQRMYRLNSNYREAFRRHLERKAMAREDPRRWRKKQPKVTSRQRRAHIIEERRVKVLSRLLREWQCVIDKDDARCRLRSQQHHRRKRKNAEDRQVNADPEALDISGFVSALAAAEAKVISTSCGFLAYFQQVLAAKTEKTFISSSLVALPGLRSRFRDDEIMILTFDAHILGSPAYSTALDGFEGPVVGLDKSMHLYEVISQDLAHLDFERAEVEMERLVATALDRFPGTKAILLECTNLPPYKHVIRRHFAGEIHDCLTTLEGVHSGLVKERFLA
;
A
#
# COMPACT_ATOMS: atom_id res chain seq x y z
N MET A 1 21.32 7.43 -15.64
CA MET A 1 20.55 8.46 -16.35
C MET A 1 20.46 9.69 -15.45
N SER A 2 21.32 10.68 -15.68
CA SER A 2 21.30 11.98 -15.00
C SER A 2 20.27 12.92 -15.62
N PHE A 3 20.08 14.13 -15.07
CA PHE A 3 19.25 15.14 -15.72
C PHE A 3 19.87 15.70 -17.01
N TYR A 4 21.18 15.64 -17.19
CA TYR A 4 21.81 15.99 -18.48
C TYR A 4 21.46 14.96 -19.56
N ASP A 5 21.52 13.66 -19.23
CA ASP A 5 21.13 12.55 -20.12
C ASP A 5 19.64 12.65 -20.56
N VAL A 6 18.79 13.30 -19.76
CA VAL A 6 17.36 13.53 -20.07
C VAL A 6 17.18 14.68 -21.08
N LEU A 7 18.08 15.66 -21.08
CA LEU A 7 18.11 16.76 -22.06
C LEU A 7 19.03 16.48 -23.27
N GLY A 8 19.84 15.42 -23.23
CA GLY A 8 20.84 15.12 -24.27
C GLY A 8 22.16 15.91 -24.15
N LEU A 9 22.43 16.50 -22.98
CA LEU A 9 23.55 17.41 -22.75
C LEU A 9 24.74 16.75 -22.02
N GLN A 10 25.88 17.44 -22.03
CA GLN A 10 27.04 17.14 -21.19
C GLN A 10 27.01 17.93 -19.87
N GLN A 11 27.75 17.47 -18.86
CA GLN A 11 27.74 18.05 -17.50
C GLN A 11 28.29 19.48 -17.44
N ASN A 12 29.11 19.89 -18.42
CA ASN A 12 29.68 21.22 -18.58
C ASN A 12 28.80 22.18 -19.42
N ALA A 13 27.62 21.78 -19.89
CA ALA A 13 26.76 22.60 -20.74
C ALA A 13 26.38 23.95 -20.09
N SER A 14 26.27 25.01 -20.90
CA SER A 14 25.90 26.35 -20.47
C SER A 14 24.42 26.43 -20.07
N LEU A 15 24.01 27.56 -19.47
CA LEU A 15 22.58 27.81 -19.21
C LEU A 15 21.77 28.00 -20.49
N GLU A 16 22.40 28.45 -21.57
CA GLU A 16 21.75 28.62 -22.88
C GLU A 16 21.52 27.28 -23.57
N ASP A 17 22.50 26.37 -23.53
CA ASP A 17 22.34 24.97 -23.95
C ASP A 17 21.20 24.29 -23.20
N ILE A 18 21.15 24.48 -21.87
CA ILE A 18 20.09 23.92 -21.01
C ILE A 18 18.71 24.49 -21.38
N ARG A 19 18.61 25.79 -21.71
CA ARG A 19 17.38 26.43 -22.21
C ARG A 19 16.98 25.89 -23.59
N LEU A 20 17.91 25.78 -24.53
CA LEU A 20 17.67 25.33 -25.90
C LEU A 20 17.28 23.85 -25.96
N ALA A 21 18.06 22.97 -25.33
CA ALA A 21 17.78 21.55 -25.25
C ALA A 21 16.46 21.25 -24.51
N PHE A 22 16.12 22.05 -23.49
CA PHE A 22 14.78 21.98 -22.89
C PHE A 22 13.69 22.30 -23.92
N LYS A 23 13.77 23.42 -24.66
CA LYS A 23 12.75 23.79 -25.66
C LYS A 23 12.56 22.70 -26.71
N GLN A 24 13.66 22.22 -27.31
CA GLN A 24 13.66 21.15 -28.30
C GLN A 24 13.04 19.86 -27.73
N ARG A 25 13.59 19.35 -26.62
CA ARG A 25 13.13 18.08 -26.04
C ARG A 25 11.71 18.16 -25.52
N ALA A 26 11.27 19.32 -25.01
CA ALA A 26 9.90 19.54 -24.53
C ALA A 26 8.86 19.57 -25.66
N LEU A 27 9.23 20.04 -26.86
CA LEU A 27 8.39 19.93 -28.06
C LEU A 27 8.22 18.47 -28.49
N GLU A 28 9.31 17.72 -28.60
CA GLU A 28 9.31 16.31 -29.01
C GLU A 28 8.47 15.43 -28.08
N VAL A 29 8.61 15.59 -26.76
CA VAL A 29 7.90 14.75 -25.79
C VAL A 29 6.51 15.28 -25.41
N HIS A 30 6.01 16.34 -26.06
CA HIS A 30 4.70 16.88 -25.75
C HIS A 30 3.57 15.90 -26.16
N PRO A 31 2.52 15.70 -25.33
CA PRO A 31 1.43 14.78 -25.68
C PRO A 31 0.77 15.07 -27.03
N ASP A 32 0.55 16.35 -27.36
CA ASP A 32 -0.05 16.77 -28.64
C ASP A 32 0.93 16.71 -29.84
N LYS A 33 2.15 16.23 -29.61
CA LYS A 33 3.16 15.89 -30.64
C LYS A 33 3.49 14.39 -30.67
N GLY A 34 2.74 13.55 -29.95
CA GLY A 34 2.93 12.10 -29.87
C GLY A 34 3.73 11.59 -28.67
N GLY A 35 4.20 12.50 -27.80
CA GLY A 35 4.90 12.15 -26.56
C GLY A 35 3.99 11.78 -25.40
N THR A 36 4.53 11.78 -24.18
CA THR A 36 3.78 11.42 -22.95
C THR A 36 3.94 12.47 -21.86
N LYS A 37 2.93 12.58 -20.98
CA LYS A 37 2.94 13.56 -19.87
C LYS A 37 4.07 13.27 -18.89
N GLU A 38 4.42 12.01 -18.75
CA GLU A 38 5.48 11.47 -17.90
C GLU A 38 6.87 11.80 -18.47
N ALA A 39 7.04 11.74 -19.80
CA ALA A 39 8.25 12.18 -20.47
C ALA A 39 8.43 13.70 -20.37
N PHE A 40 7.39 14.48 -20.68
CA PHE A 40 7.40 15.93 -20.50
C PHE A 40 7.72 16.34 -19.06
N HIS A 41 7.13 15.66 -18.07
CA HIS A 41 7.39 15.95 -16.66
C HIS A 41 8.87 15.74 -16.29
N ARG A 42 9.53 14.69 -16.81
CA ARG A 42 10.96 14.44 -16.59
C ARG A 42 11.85 15.51 -17.24
N VAL A 43 11.54 15.89 -18.48
CA VAL A 43 12.26 16.94 -19.21
C VAL A 43 12.15 18.29 -18.50
N TYR A 44 10.95 18.67 -18.08
CA TYR A 44 10.73 19.89 -17.28
C TYR A 44 11.35 19.82 -15.87
N GLN A 45 11.41 18.63 -15.24
CA GLN A 45 12.11 18.45 -13.96
C GLN A 45 13.64 18.56 -14.10
N ALA A 46 14.21 18.05 -15.19
CA ALA A 46 15.62 18.21 -15.51
C ALA A 46 15.97 19.69 -15.68
N PHE A 47 15.19 20.41 -16.49
CA PHE A 47 15.32 21.85 -16.68
C PHE A 47 15.20 22.66 -15.38
N GLU A 48 14.15 22.43 -14.57
CA GLU A 48 14.02 23.08 -13.25
C GLU A 48 15.18 22.76 -12.30
N THR A 49 15.87 21.62 -12.46
CA THR A 49 17.02 21.28 -11.61
C THR A 49 18.31 21.95 -12.10
N LEU A 50 18.54 21.98 -13.41
CA LEU A 50 19.80 22.42 -14.01
C LEU A 50 19.89 23.95 -14.22
N VAL A 51 18.77 24.66 -14.34
CA VAL A 51 18.76 26.14 -14.39
C VAL A 51 19.06 26.77 -13.02
N ALA A 52 18.59 26.16 -11.94
CA ALA A 52 18.78 26.70 -10.60
C ALA A 52 20.17 26.32 -10.05
N ARG A 53 21.11 27.28 -10.04
CA ARG A 53 22.53 27.08 -9.65
C ARG A 53 22.73 26.13 -8.46
N GLN A 54 22.11 26.42 -7.31
CA GLN A 54 22.26 25.60 -6.08
C GLN A 54 21.74 24.15 -6.26
N ARG A 55 20.74 23.92 -7.11
CA ARG A 55 20.21 22.59 -7.40
C ARG A 55 21.04 21.84 -8.44
N ARG A 56 21.64 22.56 -9.40
CA ARG A 56 22.68 22.02 -10.30
C ARG A 56 23.90 21.57 -9.49
N GLU A 57 24.45 22.45 -8.65
CA GLU A 57 25.58 22.14 -7.76
C GLU A 57 25.32 20.91 -6.87
N HIS A 58 24.13 20.81 -6.25
CA HIS A 58 23.75 19.62 -5.46
C HIS A 58 23.56 18.36 -6.32
N HIS A 59 22.98 18.47 -7.51
CA HIS A 59 22.83 17.34 -8.43
C HIS A 59 24.20 16.83 -8.92
N ASP A 60 25.14 17.74 -9.19
CA ASP A 60 26.45 17.42 -9.72
C ASP A 60 27.37 16.85 -8.63
N ALA A 61 27.29 17.35 -7.40
CA ALA A 61 27.89 16.72 -6.22
C ALA A 61 27.32 15.31 -5.95
N TRP A 62 26.01 15.12 -6.15
CA TRP A 62 25.40 13.78 -6.07
C TRP A 62 25.92 12.85 -7.17
N LEU A 63 26.06 13.32 -8.41
CA LEU A 63 26.69 12.55 -9.49
C LEU A 63 28.16 12.22 -9.21
N ALA A 64 28.93 13.12 -8.60
CA ALA A 64 30.31 12.86 -8.17
C ALA A 64 30.35 11.73 -7.12
N SER A 65 29.46 11.77 -6.12
CA SER A 65 29.33 10.71 -5.09
C SER A 65 28.92 9.32 -5.63
N LEU A 66 28.49 9.23 -6.90
CA LEU A 66 28.22 7.98 -7.61
C LEU A 66 29.38 7.52 -8.51
N LYS A 67 30.37 8.39 -8.77
CA LYS A 67 31.59 8.11 -9.52
C LYS A 67 32.76 7.67 -8.63
N GLU A 68 32.78 8.08 -7.35
CA GLU A 68 33.83 7.66 -6.41
C GLU A 68 33.76 6.15 -6.09
N PRO A 69 34.82 5.37 -6.34
CA PRO A 69 34.93 4.02 -5.80
C PRO A 69 35.20 4.09 -4.28
N ALA A 70 34.59 3.17 -3.52
CA ALA A 70 34.69 3.16 -2.06
C ALA A 70 36.04 2.60 -1.57
N SER A 71 37.10 3.41 -1.65
CA SER A 71 38.46 3.03 -1.22
C SER A 71 39.10 4.04 -0.28
N ARG A 72 39.08 3.74 1.04
CA ARG A 72 40.00 4.31 2.04
C ARG A 72 40.04 3.42 3.30
N ASN A 73 40.90 2.41 3.29
CA ASN A 73 41.92 2.18 4.33
C ASN A 73 42.77 0.92 4.07
N ARG A 74 44.07 1.15 3.81
CA ARG A 74 45.24 0.30 4.13
C ARG A 74 45.25 -1.19 3.74
N GLU A 75 46.04 -1.51 2.72
CA GLU A 75 46.78 -2.78 2.59
C GLU A 75 48.09 -2.70 3.44
N PRO A 76 48.91 -3.78 3.52
CA PRO A 76 49.89 -4.04 2.45
C PRO A 76 50.16 -5.53 2.09
N SER A 77 50.64 -5.74 0.85
CA SER A 77 51.34 -6.94 0.32
C SER A 77 50.48 -8.21 0.08
N PHE A 78 50.80 -9.11 -0.88
CA PHE A 78 52.03 -9.34 -1.65
C PHE A 78 51.77 -9.68 -3.16
N ALA A 79 52.82 -9.50 -3.99
CA ALA A 79 53.15 -10.21 -5.26
C ALA A 79 52.14 -10.31 -6.44
N GLU A 80 52.42 -9.51 -7.47
CA GLU A 80 52.52 -9.85 -8.91
C GLU A 80 51.87 -11.12 -9.54
N LYS A 81 51.09 -10.95 -10.62
CA LYS A 81 51.60 -11.01 -12.02
C LYS A 81 50.57 -10.57 -13.09
N ARG A 82 51.03 -10.47 -14.36
CA ARG A 82 50.40 -9.87 -15.56
C ARG A 82 50.80 -10.71 -16.81
N PRO A 83 50.22 -10.53 -18.03
CA PRO A 83 48.82 -10.31 -18.43
C PRO A 83 48.45 -11.11 -19.74
N LYS A 84 47.42 -10.63 -20.49
CA LYS A 84 47.02 -10.96 -21.90
C LYS A 84 45.99 -12.10 -22.09
N GLY A 85 45.24 -12.00 -23.21
CA GLY A 85 44.25 -13.00 -23.65
C GLY A 85 42.97 -12.39 -24.26
N GLN A 86 43.02 -11.89 -25.50
CA GLN A 86 41.82 -11.51 -26.27
C GLN A 86 41.40 -12.68 -27.17
N ALA A 87 40.08 -12.97 -27.33
CA ALA A 87 39.43 -13.15 -28.64
C ALA A 87 37.97 -13.68 -28.60
N ARG A 88 37.11 -12.92 -29.28
CA ARG A 88 35.88 -13.25 -30.03
C ARG A 88 35.37 -14.70 -30.23
N LYS A 89 34.02 -14.77 -30.19
CA LYS A 89 33.08 -15.42 -31.14
C LYS A 89 32.74 -16.94 -31.06
N GLN A 90 31.44 -17.15 -30.80
CA GLN A 90 30.50 -17.99 -31.59
C GLN A 90 30.85 -19.47 -31.89
N LYS A 91 30.11 -20.38 -31.25
CA LYS A 91 29.25 -21.34 -32.00
C LYS A 91 27.95 -21.62 -31.24
N LYS A 92 27.07 -22.43 -31.84
CA LYS A 92 25.63 -22.55 -31.55
C LYS A 92 25.23 -24.02 -31.38
N ASP A 93 24.13 -24.24 -30.67
CA ASP A 93 23.17 -25.35 -30.79
C ASP A 93 23.65 -26.83 -30.69
N ALA A 94 23.45 -27.46 -29.51
CA ALA A 94 23.04 -28.87 -29.33
C ALA A 94 22.63 -29.15 -27.85
N ALA A 95 21.95 -30.28 -27.58
CA ALA A 95 21.53 -30.79 -26.24
C ALA A 95 20.75 -29.77 -25.35
N LYS A 96 19.40 -29.71 -25.31
CA LYS A 96 18.39 -30.75 -24.96
C LYS A 96 18.61 -31.42 -23.57
N THR A 97 17.48 -31.71 -22.93
CA THR A 97 17.29 -32.60 -21.76
C THR A 97 17.89 -32.17 -20.41
N ARG A 98 17.21 -31.23 -19.72
CA ARG A 98 17.05 -31.30 -18.25
C ARG A 98 15.75 -30.62 -17.80
N ALA A 99 14.80 -31.41 -17.31
CA ALA A 99 13.54 -30.87 -16.76
C ALA A 99 13.82 -30.16 -15.43
N SER A 100 13.36 -28.91 -15.31
CA SER A 100 13.64 -28.09 -14.14
C SER A 100 12.62 -28.34 -13.02
N THR A 101 13.09 -28.87 -11.89
CA THR A 101 12.35 -28.90 -10.61
C THR A 101 11.82 -27.48 -10.28
N PRO A 102 10.58 -27.33 -9.78
CA PRO A 102 10.02 -26.02 -9.43
C PRO A 102 10.63 -25.45 -8.13
N GLN A 103 11.92 -25.07 -8.16
CA GLN A 103 12.51 -24.28 -7.08
C GLN A 103 11.81 -22.91 -7.00
N MET A 104 11.33 -22.54 -5.81
CA MET A 104 10.96 -21.16 -5.51
C MET A 104 12.09 -20.20 -5.91
N PRO A 105 11.78 -18.98 -6.41
CA PRO A 105 12.81 -18.05 -6.88
C PRO A 105 13.76 -17.66 -5.74
N ARG A 106 14.99 -18.19 -5.77
CA ARG A 106 16.07 -17.77 -4.88
C ARG A 106 16.20 -16.24 -4.96
N PRO A 107 16.24 -15.50 -3.83
CA PRO A 107 16.19 -14.04 -3.86
C PRO A 107 17.40 -13.48 -4.63
N ARG A 108 17.11 -12.66 -5.65
CA ARG A 108 18.13 -12.00 -6.49
C ARG A 108 19.18 -11.29 -5.62
N PRO A 109 20.45 -11.14 -6.05
CA PRO A 109 21.51 -10.58 -5.21
C PRO A 109 21.16 -9.24 -4.51
N SER A 110 20.43 -8.36 -5.19
CA SER A 110 19.96 -7.08 -4.64
C SER A 110 18.95 -7.21 -3.49
N SER A 111 18.19 -8.30 -3.41
CA SER A 111 17.26 -8.58 -2.30
C SER A 111 17.99 -9.07 -1.04
N ARG A 112 19.06 -9.89 -1.17
CA ARG A 112 19.92 -10.29 -0.04
C ARG A 112 20.54 -9.07 0.65
N SER A 113 21.03 -8.09 -0.13
CA SER A 113 21.57 -6.82 0.39
C SER A 113 20.53 -6.02 1.18
N ARG A 114 19.28 -5.91 0.68
CA ARG A 114 18.18 -5.23 1.39
C ARG A 114 17.82 -5.94 2.70
N LEU A 115 17.74 -7.27 2.70
CA LEU A 115 17.45 -8.08 3.90
C LEU A 115 18.54 -7.93 4.97
N SER A 116 19.82 -8.03 4.61
CA SER A 116 20.94 -7.75 5.54
C SER A 116 20.85 -6.34 6.16
N LYS A 117 20.46 -5.33 5.37
CA LYS A 117 20.29 -3.95 5.85
C LYS A 117 19.10 -3.79 6.80
N ILE A 118 18.00 -4.51 6.55
CA ILE A 118 16.82 -4.57 7.44
C ILE A 118 17.17 -5.26 8.77
N HIS A 119 17.79 -6.44 8.73
CA HIS A 119 18.22 -7.20 9.91
C HIS A 119 19.19 -6.39 10.79
N ARG A 120 20.21 -5.78 10.18
CA ARG A 120 21.20 -4.92 10.85
C ARG A 120 20.60 -3.66 11.48
N LEU A 121 19.47 -3.16 10.96
CA LEU A 121 18.73 -2.06 11.58
C LEU A 121 17.87 -2.54 12.76
N LEU A 122 17.18 -3.67 12.64
CA LEU A 122 16.41 -4.28 13.74
C LEU A 122 17.29 -4.58 14.97
N GLY A 123 18.46 -5.19 14.77
CA GLY A 123 19.42 -5.45 15.85
C GLY A 123 19.94 -4.18 16.55
N ARG A 124 19.84 -3.02 15.88
CA ARG A 124 20.22 -1.70 16.42
C ARG A 124 19.02 -0.91 17.01
N LEU A 125 17.89 -1.56 17.25
CA LEU A 125 16.76 -1.02 18.03
C LEU A 125 16.72 -1.69 19.42
N SER A 126 16.21 -0.98 20.41
CA SER A 126 15.81 -1.50 21.73
C SER A 126 14.81 -2.65 21.60
N ARG A 127 14.73 -3.55 22.60
CA ARG A 127 13.83 -4.72 22.59
C ARG A 127 12.37 -4.32 22.35
N GLU A 128 11.93 -3.24 22.99
CA GLU A 128 10.57 -2.70 22.87
C GLU A 128 10.31 -2.07 21.50
N THR A 129 11.15 -1.14 21.03
CA THR A 129 10.99 -0.54 19.70
C THR A 129 11.08 -1.59 18.59
N ARG A 130 11.94 -2.60 18.74
CA ARG A 130 12.04 -3.75 17.82
C ARG A 130 10.74 -4.54 17.77
N ARG A 131 10.14 -4.87 18.92
CA ARG A 131 8.82 -5.52 19.02
C ARG A 131 7.74 -4.66 18.34
N GLN A 132 7.67 -3.37 18.67
CA GLN A 132 6.71 -2.44 18.08
C GLN A 132 6.83 -2.39 16.55
N VAL A 133 8.04 -2.24 16.00
CA VAL A 133 8.26 -2.16 14.55
C VAL A 133 7.90 -3.48 13.85
N ILE A 134 8.24 -4.64 14.42
CA ILE A 134 7.85 -5.93 13.87
C ILE A 134 6.32 -6.07 13.86
N CYS A 135 5.64 -5.71 14.95
CA CYS A 135 4.18 -5.79 15.05
C CYS A 135 3.43 -4.80 14.13
N GLN A 136 3.89 -3.54 14.03
CA GLN A 136 3.16 -2.43 13.41
C GLN A 136 3.62 -2.04 11.98
N HIS A 137 4.84 -2.42 11.56
CA HIS A 137 5.40 -1.98 10.27
C HIS A 137 5.79 -3.10 9.30
N PHE A 138 5.92 -4.35 9.74
CA PHE A 138 6.12 -5.49 8.84
C PHE A 138 4.79 -6.13 8.45
N SER A 139 4.56 -6.34 7.15
CA SER A 139 3.49 -7.23 6.68
C SER A 139 3.80 -8.70 7.03
N GLN A 140 2.77 -9.55 7.15
CA GLN A 140 2.95 -10.98 7.47
C GLN A 140 3.94 -11.66 6.52
N LYS A 141 3.82 -11.40 5.21
CA LYS A 141 4.72 -11.92 4.17
C LYS A 141 6.17 -11.43 4.33
N GLN A 142 6.37 -10.21 4.83
CA GLN A 142 7.73 -9.70 5.16
C GLN A 142 8.32 -10.36 6.42
N ARG A 143 7.51 -10.75 7.41
CA ARG A 143 7.99 -11.49 8.59
C ARG A 143 8.50 -12.87 8.15
N LEU A 144 7.66 -13.63 7.47
CA LEU A 144 7.98 -14.97 6.94
C LEU A 144 9.18 -14.97 5.98
N LEU A 145 9.32 -13.96 5.11
CA LEU A 145 10.47 -13.84 4.20
C LEU A 145 11.77 -13.38 4.89
N LEU A 146 11.69 -12.67 6.02
CA LEU A 146 12.86 -12.33 6.83
C LEU A 146 13.30 -13.53 7.67
N GLU A 147 12.36 -14.22 8.30
CA GLU A 147 12.54 -15.46 9.06
C GLU A 147 13.17 -16.56 8.19
N LYS A 148 12.59 -16.85 7.02
CA LYS A 148 13.16 -17.77 6.02
C LYS A 148 14.49 -17.29 5.41
N TRP A 149 14.84 -16.00 5.54
CA TRP A 149 16.18 -15.54 5.19
C TRP A 149 17.18 -15.73 6.33
N MET A 150 16.76 -15.57 7.60
CA MET A 150 17.59 -15.79 8.78
C MET A 150 17.95 -17.27 8.94
N SER A 151 17.01 -18.20 8.73
CA SER A 151 17.28 -19.65 8.78
C SER A 151 18.10 -20.20 7.59
N LEU A 152 18.37 -19.38 6.57
CA LEU A 152 19.19 -19.74 5.40
C LEU A 152 20.61 -19.10 5.43
N MET A 153 21.04 -18.62 6.59
CA MET A 153 22.38 -18.04 6.81
C MET A 153 23.08 -18.82 7.92
N PRO A 154 24.29 -19.38 7.69
CA PRO A 154 25.08 -19.93 8.78
C PRO A 154 25.45 -18.82 9.77
N GLY A 155 25.36 -19.11 11.06
CA GLY A 155 25.79 -18.18 12.10
C GLY A 155 27.31 -18.00 12.12
N PRO A 156 27.83 -16.89 12.68
CA PRO A 156 29.20 -16.88 13.17
C PRO A 156 29.35 -17.94 14.27
N ALA A 157 30.55 -18.50 14.41
CA ALA A 157 30.85 -19.39 15.52
C ALA A 157 30.61 -18.69 16.87
N ALA A 158 30.29 -19.47 17.90
CA ALA A 158 30.25 -18.96 19.26
C ALA A 158 31.67 -18.55 19.70
N ASP A 159 31.76 -17.43 20.41
CA ASP A 159 32.98 -16.93 21.04
C ASP A 159 32.70 -16.80 22.54
N GLU A 160 33.59 -17.34 23.38
CA GLU A 160 33.32 -17.60 24.79
C GLU A 160 33.72 -16.41 25.68
N THR A 161 32.74 -15.60 26.12
CA THR A 161 32.99 -14.57 27.15
C THR A 161 32.05 -14.67 28.34
N ARG A 162 32.26 -15.75 29.12
CA ARG A 162 32.09 -15.89 30.58
C ARG A 162 31.00 -15.09 31.29
N ASP A 163 30.11 -15.83 31.94
CA ASP A 163 29.30 -15.37 33.06
C ASP A 163 30.12 -14.88 34.25
N ARG A 164 29.54 -13.95 35.00
CA ARG A 164 29.85 -13.67 36.42
C ARG A 164 28.58 -13.19 37.11
N GLU A 165 27.78 -14.14 37.58
CA GLU A 165 26.80 -13.87 38.63
C GLU A 165 27.52 -13.81 39.98
N SER A 166 27.01 -12.98 40.90
CA SER A 166 27.38 -12.98 42.31
C SER A 166 26.11 -13.24 43.13
N PRO A 167 26.15 -14.11 44.15
CA PRO A 167 24.97 -14.49 44.92
C PRO A 167 24.52 -13.38 45.88
N VAL A 168 23.24 -13.40 46.25
CA VAL A 168 22.65 -12.63 47.36
C VAL A 168 21.70 -13.56 48.13
N ASP A 169 21.69 -13.42 49.46
CA ASP A 169 21.12 -14.38 50.42
C ASP A 169 19.58 -14.53 50.39
N PRO A 170 19.05 -15.74 50.70
CA PRO A 170 17.62 -15.98 50.87
C PRO A 170 17.19 -15.86 52.35
N SER A 171 17.04 -14.63 52.87
CA SER A 171 16.49 -14.41 54.22
C SER A 171 15.75 -13.07 54.39
N ALA A 172 14.43 -13.10 54.21
CA ALA A 172 13.47 -12.10 54.74
C ALA A 172 12.02 -12.66 54.63
N THR A 173 11.25 -12.61 55.71
CA THR A 173 9.95 -13.31 55.84
C THR A 173 8.75 -12.44 55.42
N LEU A 174 7.61 -13.10 55.16
CA LEU A 174 6.26 -12.54 54.97
C LEU A 174 5.82 -11.59 56.11
N PRO A 175 4.79 -10.74 55.89
CA PRO A 175 3.42 -11.18 56.20
C PRO A 175 2.42 -11.10 55.04
N GLN A 176 1.29 -11.81 55.19
CA GLN A 176 0.06 -11.69 54.40
C GLN A 176 -1.06 -11.00 55.24
N GLU A 177 -2.25 -10.86 54.65
CA GLU A 177 -3.48 -10.27 55.23
C GLU A 177 -3.42 -8.73 55.40
N ALA A 178 -4.49 -7.91 55.33
CA ALA A 178 -5.93 -8.12 55.09
C ALA A 178 -6.51 -6.83 54.40
N ILE A 179 -7.80 -6.62 54.03
CA ILE A 179 -9.06 -7.39 54.15
C ILE A 179 -10.04 -6.99 52.99
N LEU A 180 -11.27 -7.54 53.01
CA LEU A 180 -12.47 -7.39 52.14
C LEU A 180 -12.83 -6.04 51.41
N ASN A 181 -13.61 -6.22 50.33
CA ASN A 181 -14.70 -5.38 49.76
C ASN A 181 -14.44 -3.93 49.27
N ASN A 182 -14.68 -3.68 47.96
CA ASN A 182 -15.97 -3.13 47.47
C ASN A 182 -16.12 -3.29 45.92
N GLU A 183 -17.29 -2.97 45.38
CA GLU A 183 -17.76 -3.36 44.04
C GLU A 183 -17.38 -2.43 42.85
N SER A 184 -17.56 -2.98 41.64
CA SER A 184 -18.05 -2.29 40.43
C SER A 184 -17.32 -1.05 39.87
N ARG A 185 -16.44 -1.27 38.87
CA ARG A 185 -16.56 -0.69 37.50
C ARG A 185 -15.49 -1.22 36.52
N PRO A 186 -15.78 -1.31 35.20
CA PRO A 186 -14.82 -1.78 34.22
C PRO A 186 -13.73 -0.74 33.93
N SER A 187 -12.49 -1.20 33.86
CA SER A 187 -11.30 -0.40 33.56
C SER A 187 -11.05 -0.30 32.05
N GLU A 188 -11.40 0.83 31.43
CA GLU A 188 -10.97 1.13 30.05
C GLU A 188 -9.44 1.20 29.97
N GLU A 189 -8.80 0.20 29.37
CA GLU A 189 -7.39 0.27 29.02
C GLU A 189 -7.15 1.41 28.02
N ARG A 190 -6.45 2.45 28.49
CA ARG A 190 -6.02 3.59 27.66
C ARG A 190 -4.89 3.21 26.71
N SER A 191 -5.21 2.40 25.70
CA SER A 191 -4.35 2.22 24.55
C SER A 191 -4.00 3.59 23.96
N VAL A 192 -2.70 3.87 23.81
CA VAL A 192 -2.23 5.17 23.30
C VAL A 192 -2.36 5.18 21.78
N VAL A 193 -3.60 5.21 21.30
CA VAL A 193 -3.91 5.27 19.87
C VAL A 193 -3.39 6.59 19.33
N ARG A 194 -2.31 6.51 18.56
CA ARG A 194 -1.76 7.64 17.78
C ARG A 194 -2.67 7.92 16.59
N LEU A 195 -3.92 8.31 16.88
CA LEU A 195 -5.04 8.39 15.95
C LEU A 195 -4.63 9.09 14.66
N ALA A 196 -4.74 8.35 13.56
CA ALA A 196 -4.65 8.91 12.23
C ALA A 196 -5.78 9.93 12.03
N LEU A 197 -5.54 10.90 11.15
CA LEU A 197 -6.62 11.73 10.64
C LEU A 197 -7.62 10.82 9.91
N PRO A 198 -8.94 10.93 10.15
CA PRO A 198 -9.93 10.18 9.38
C PRO A 198 -9.77 10.47 7.90
N ASP A 199 -9.70 9.43 7.07
CA ASP A 199 -9.57 9.59 5.63
C ASP A 199 -10.89 10.10 5.05
N LEU A 200 -10.92 11.40 4.74
CA LEU A 200 -12.06 12.05 4.08
C LEU A 200 -12.37 11.32 2.76
N PRO A 201 -13.62 10.89 2.54
CA PRO A 201 -13.98 9.96 1.48
C PRO A 201 -13.54 10.43 0.09
N ALA A 202 -13.16 9.46 -0.75
CA ALA A 202 -12.86 9.70 -2.15
C ALA A 202 -14.11 10.17 -2.91
N ARG A 203 -13.92 10.88 -4.03
CA ARG A 203 -15.04 11.43 -4.82
C ARG A 203 -15.87 10.33 -5.51
N SER A 204 -16.96 9.92 -4.89
CA SER A 204 -18.02 9.10 -5.48
C SER A 204 -18.93 9.88 -6.46
N HIS A 205 -18.35 10.63 -7.40
CA HIS A 205 -19.08 11.16 -8.55
C HIS A 205 -18.19 11.21 -9.80
N ILE A 206 -18.28 10.15 -10.61
CA ILE A 206 -17.81 10.15 -11.99
C ILE A 206 -18.84 10.92 -12.82
N LYS A 207 -18.60 12.22 -13.04
CA LYS A 207 -19.16 12.88 -14.23
C LYS A 207 -18.30 12.47 -15.44
N PRO A 208 -18.91 12.15 -16.59
CA PRO A 208 -18.16 11.74 -17.78
C PRO A 208 -17.15 12.82 -18.18
N LYS A 209 -15.93 12.42 -18.51
CA LYS A 209 -14.88 13.36 -18.93
C LYS A 209 -15.22 13.96 -20.28
N ALA A 210 -15.47 15.27 -20.32
CA ALA A 210 -15.39 16.02 -21.57
C ALA A 210 -14.03 15.79 -22.25
N ARG A 211 -14.03 15.66 -23.58
CA ARG A 211 -12.90 15.17 -24.38
C ARG A 211 -11.65 16.08 -24.24
N GLY A 212 -10.47 15.47 -24.31
CA GLY A 212 -9.18 16.11 -24.62
C GLY A 212 -8.71 17.28 -23.72
N ARG A 213 -7.92 16.99 -22.67
CA ARG A 213 -7.08 18.01 -21.99
C ARG A 213 -5.65 17.53 -21.80
N SER A 214 -4.79 17.91 -22.73
CA SER A 214 -3.37 17.53 -22.79
C SER A 214 -2.48 18.24 -21.77
N LYS A 215 -3.04 19.11 -20.92
CA LYS A 215 -2.36 19.83 -19.82
C LYS A 215 -1.24 19.01 -19.15
N VAL A 216 -0.04 19.59 -19.14
CA VAL A 216 1.17 19.11 -18.45
C VAL A 216 1.51 20.05 -17.28
N ARG A 217 2.68 19.87 -16.66
CA ARG A 217 3.21 20.82 -15.66
C ARG A 217 3.82 22.03 -16.39
N GLY A 218 3.63 23.24 -15.88
CA GLY A 218 4.12 24.47 -16.51
C GLY A 218 3.25 24.99 -17.67
N LEU A 219 2.60 24.13 -18.46
CA LEU A 219 1.72 24.53 -19.56
C LEU A 219 0.24 24.22 -19.29
N GLY A 220 -0.61 25.24 -19.38
CA GLY A 220 -2.03 25.08 -19.71
C GLY A 220 -2.19 24.79 -21.21
N ALA A 221 -3.25 24.05 -21.55
CA ALA A 221 -3.67 23.78 -22.93
C ALA A 221 -5.20 23.84 -23.02
N GLU A 222 -5.71 24.48 -24.07
CA GLU A 222 -7.14 24.69 -24.32
C GLU A 222 -7.43 24.48 -25.81
N LYS A 223 -8.44 23.66 -26.13
CA LYS A 223 -8.81 23.31 -27.50
C LYS A 223 -10.14 23.96 -27.87
N TYR A 224 -10.13 24.75 -28.93
CA TYR A 224 -11.31 25.44 -29.46
C TYR A 224 -12.20 24.47 -30.26
N PRO A 225 -13.49 24.82 -30.48
CA PRO A 225 -14.39 24.05 -31.36
C PRO A 225 -13.84 23.85 -32.78
N SER A 226 -13.08 24.82 -33.29
CA SER A 226 -12.35 24.75 -34.57
C SER A 226 -11.18 23.75 -34.61
N GLY A 227 -10.97 22.96 -33.56
CA GLY A 227 -9.88 21.97 -33.46
C GLY A 227 -8.52 22.55 -33.07
N VAL A 228 -8.31 23.85 -33.27
CA VAL A 228 -7.08 24.58 -32.87
C VAL A 228 -6.86 24.46 -31.37
N THR A 229 -5.62 24.13 -30.98
CA THR A 229 -5.22 24.01 -29.57
C THR A 229 -4.20 25.08 -29.23
N VAL A 230 -4.50 25.90 -28.23
CA VAL A 230 -3.63 26.96 -27.72
C VAL A 230 -3.07 26.60 -26.35
N TYR A 231 -1.90 27.16 -26.05
CA TYR A 231 -1.09 26.86 -24.88
C TYR A 231 -0.83 28.14 -24.08
N MET A 232 -0.51 27.99 -22.79
CA MET A 232 -0.32 29.11 -21.88
C MET A 232 0.68 28.71 -20.80
N ALA A 233 1.81 29.42 -20.70
CA ALA A 233 2.77 29.20 -19.63
C ALA A 233 2.15 29.62 -18.27
N CYS A 234 2.41 28.86 -17.21
CA CYS A 234 1.83 29.12 -15.89
C CYS A 234 2.67 28.52 -14.75
N ILE A 235 3.09 29.39 -13.81
CA ILE A 235 3.92 29.05 -12.66
C ILE A 235 3.37 29.69 -11.38
N GLY A 236 3.55 29.01 -10.25
CA GLY A 236 3.13 29.49 -8.93
C GLY A 236 4.32 29.70 -7.98
N ILE A 237 4.29 30.82 -7.25
CA ILE A 237 5.30 31.27 -6.27
C ILE A 237 4.56 31.82 -5.06
N ASP A 238 4.76 31.21 -3.88
CA ASP A 238 4.18 31.65 -2.59
C ASP A 238 2.72 32.15 -2.63
N GLY A 239 1.84 31.36 -3.25
CA GLY A 239 0.41 31.71 -3.40
C GLY A 239 0.09 32.57 -4.62
N VAL A 240 1.03 33.34 -5.17
CA VAL A 240 0.86 33.98 -6.49
C VAL A 240 0.91 32.91 -7.58
N VAL A 241 0.04 33.04 -8.58
CA VAL A 241 0.09 32.28 -9.84
C VAL A 241 0.15 33.25 -11.00
N VAL A 242 1.26 33.18 -11.74
CA VAL A 242 1.53 33.94 -12.96
C VAL A 242 1.14 33.07 -14.17
N SER A 243 0.61 33.69 -15.21
CA SER A 243 0.33 33.05 -16.50
C SER A 243 0.54 34.01 -17.66
N SER A 244 0.99 33.50 -18.81
CA SER A 244 1.08 34.28 -20.06
C SER A 244 -0.28 34.46 -20.73
N ARG A 245 -0.31 35.15 -21.87
CA ARG A 245 -1.36 34.95 -22.90
C ARG A 245 -1.40 33.51 -23.42
N LYS A 246 -2.51 33.22 -24.12
CA LYS A 246 -2.67 32.06 -24.99
C LYS A 246 -1.84 32.26 -26.27
N CYS A 247 -1.12 31.22 -26.69
CA CYS A 247 -0.26 31.21 -27.88
C CYS A 247 -0.09 29.77 -28.41
N ASP A 248 0.76 29.57 -29.41
CA ASP A 248 1.22 28.26 -29.88
C ASP A 248 2.15 27.56 -28.86
N LEU A 249 2.49 26.28 -29.13
CA LEU A 249 3.30 25.47 -28.21
C LEU A 249 4.77 25.95 -28.10
N PRO A 250 5.52 26.22 -29.19
CA PRO A 250 6.84 26.86 -29.12
C PRO A 250 6.86 28.15 -28.29
N THR A 251 6.01 29.12 -28.59
CA THR A 251 5.95 30.39 -27.86
C THR A 251 5.60 30.19 -26.38
N ALA A 252 4.69 29.26 -26.06
CA ALA A 252 4.37 28.93 -24.67
C ALA A 252 5.54 28.25 -23.93
N LEU A 253 6.45 27.57 -24.63
CA LEU A 253 7.67 27.01 -24.03
C LEU A 253 8.72 28.09 -23.77
N ASP A 254 8.88 29.09 -24.64
CA ASP A 254 9.69 30.29 -24.35
C ASP A 254 9.19 31.00 -23.09
N TYR A 255 7.88 31.32 -23.04
CA TYR A 255 7.28 31.97 -21.88
C TYR A 255 7.40 31.11 -20.61
N LEU A 256 7.46 29.78 -20.72
CA LEU A 256 7.75 28.89 -19.59
C LEU A 256 9.22 28.95 -19.15
N VAL A 257 10.18 29.10 -20.08
CA VAL A 257 11.60 29.32 -19.74
C VAL A 257 11.78 30.65 -18.98
N ILE A 258 11.11 31.71 -19.42
CA ILE A 258 11.13 33.03 -18.77
C ILE A 258 10.53 32.94 -17.35
N LEU A 259 9.30 32.42 -17.21
CA LEU A 259 8.63 32.27 -15.91
C LEU A 259 9.40 31.35 -14.95
N THR A 260 10.11 30.33 -15.46
CA THR A 260 10.95 29.46 -14.63
C THR A 260 12.19 30.21 -14.17
N THR A 261 12.89 30.91 -15.06
CA THR A 261 14.09 31.71 -14.73
C THR A 261 13.77 32.76 -13.67
N MET A 262 12.67 33.49 -13.81
CA MET A 262 12.16 34.42 -12.79
C MET A 262 11.94 33.73 -11.44
N LYS A 263 11.25 32.58 -11.42
CA LYS A 263 10.98 31.83 -10.18
C LYS A 263 12.24 31.43 -9.41
N GLU A 264 13.34 31.14 -10.09
CA GLU A 264 14.61 30.77 -9.43
C GLU A 264 15.43 31.98 -8.95
N ARG A 265 15.07 33.21 -9.36
CA ARG A 265 15.66 34.48 -8.89
C ARG A 265 14.88 35.09 -7.72
N VAL A 266 13.57 34.88 -7.67
CA VAL A 266 12.69 35.46 -6.65
C VAL A 266 12.94 34.85 -5.27
N GLN A 267 13.62 35.61 -4.41
CA GLN A 267 13.70 35.34 -2.99
C GLN A 267 12.35 35.62 -2.31
N LEU A 268 11.96 34.76 -1.36
CA LEU A 268 10.74 34.93 -0.59
C LEU A 268 10.95 35.89 0.58
N GLY A 269 9.91 36.67 0.90
CA GLY A 269 9.90 37.67 1.97
C GLY A 269 9.06 38.88 1.57
N ASP A 270 9.34 40.02 2.18
CA ASP A 270 8.65 41.29 1.92
C ASP A 270 8.94 41.81 0.50
N ASN A 271 8.08 42.70 0.00
CA ASN A 271 8.16 43.25 -1.36
C ASN A 271 8.24 42.17 -2.47
N LEU A 272 7.65 40.99 -2.23
CA LEU A 272 7.67 39.84 -3.15
C LEU A 272 7.25 40.22 -4.57
N VAL A 273 6.22 41.07 -4.72
CA VAL A 273 5.65 41.42 -6.02
C VAL A 273 6.63 42.27 -6.84
N SER A 274 7.27 43.27 -6.23
CA SER A 274 8.33 44.07 -6.86
C SER A 274 9.56 43.23 -7.20
N ARG A 275 9.93 42.27 -6.33
CA ARG A 275 11.00 41.31 -6.63
C ARG A 275 10.63 40.34 -7.76
N MET A 276 9.37 39.96 -7.89
CA MET A 276 8.86 39.19 -9.04
C MET A 276 8.87 39.99 -10.33
N GLU A 277 8.53 41.27 -10.29
CA GLU A 277 8.56 42.19 -11.43
C GLU A 277 9.99 42.36 -11.97
N GLN A 278 10.92 42.79 -11.13
CA GLN A 278 12.35 42.92 -11.46
C GLN A 278 12.95 41.62 -12.01
N ALA A 279 12.69 40.49 -11.34
CA ALA A 279 13.17 39.19 -11.78
C ALA A 279 12.53 38.68 -13.07
N LEU A 280 11.40 39.24 -13.51
CA LEU A 280 10.72 38.88 -14.75
C LEU A 280 11.18 39.74 -15.93
N CYS A 281 11.48 41.02 -15.74
CA CYS A 281 12.12 41.88 -16.76
C CYS A 281 13.46 41.25 -17.19
N LEU A 282 14.38 41.06 -16.24
CA LEU A 282 15.69 40.45 -16.47
C LEU A 282 15.62 39.03 -17.09
N ALA A 283 14.55 38.28 -16.81
CA ALA A 283 14.35 36.94 -17.38
C ALA A 283 13.74 36.96 -18.80
N ALA A 284 13.07 38.04 -19.19
CA ALA A 284 12.53 38.25 -20.55
C ALA A 284 13.59 38.85 -21.48
N GLU A 285 14.34 39.85 -20.99
CA GLU A 285 15.52 40.43 -21.64
C GLU A 285 16.55 39.36 -22.02
N GLU A 286 16.87 38.44 -21.10
CA GLU A 286 17.73 37.26 -21.34
C GLU A 286 17.17 36.24 -22.36
N GLN A 287 15.95 36.43 -22.85
CA GLN A 287 15.37 35.62 -23.92
C GLN A 287 14.99 36.47 -25.15
N GLY A 288 15.43 37.73 -25.21
CA GLY A 288 15.18 38.65 -26.32
C GLY A 288 13.71 39.00 -26.50
N LYS A 289 12.94 39.10 -25.40
CA LYS A 289 11.50 39.40 -25.43
C LYS A 289 11.13 40.52 -24.50
N GLU A 290 10.19 41.37 -24.91
CA GLU A 290 9.62 42.38 -24.03
C GLU A 290 8.61 41.79 -23.04
N LEU A 291 8.55 42.35 -21.84
CA LEU A 291 7.59 41.94 -20.81
C LEU A 291 6.13 42.08 -21.28
N GLN A 292 5.86 43.04 -22.17
CA GLN A 292 4.52 43.33 -22.70
C GLN A 292 3.99 42.20 -23.60
N GLU A 293 4.86 41.55 -24.39
CA GLU A 293 4.48 40.41 -25.27
C GLU A 293 3.83 39.25 -24.50
N LEU A 294 4.29 39.03 -23.26
CA LEU A 294 3.85 37.92 -22.42
C LEU A 294 2.39 38.11 -21.96
N GLN A 295 1.88 39.35 -21.95
CA GLN A 295 0.52 39.74 -21.54
C GLN A 295 0.09 39.03 -20.25
N LEU A 296 0.82 39.34 -19.17
CA LEU A 296 0.82 38.56 -17.93
C LEU A 296 -0.49 38.68 -17.16
N GLY A 297 -1.11 37.54 -16.87
CA GLY A 297 -2.26 37.41 -15.98
C GLY A 297 -1.88 36.79 -14.64
N PHE A 298 -2.17 37.50 -13.55
CA PHE A 298 -1.86 37.12 -12.18
C PHE A 298 -3.12 36.71 -11.40
N SER A 299 -3.00 35.79 -10.45
CA SER A 299 -4.06 35.45 -9.49
C SER A 299 -3.49 34.90 -8.19
N LEU A 300 -4.19 35.07 -7.07
CA LEU A 300 -3.79 34.60 -5.75
C LEU A 300 -4.52 33.30 -5.39
N HIS A 301 -3.76 32.23 -5.17
CA HIS A 301 -4.22 30.91 -4.74
C HIS A 301 -4.20 30.76 -3.21
N MET A 302 -5.38 30.59 -2.60
CA MET A 302 -5.59 30.46 -1.16
C MET A 302 -6.11 29.07 -0.78
N ARG A 303 -5.70 28.55 0.39
CA ARG A 303 -5.98 27.17 0.85
C ARG A 303 -6.33 27.10 2.34
N HIS A 304 -7.54 27.52 2.68
CA HIS A 304 -8.04 27.47 4.06
C HIS A 304 -8.68 26.13 4.38
N ALA A 305 -7.87 25.13 4.77
CA ALA A 305 -8.35 23.77 5.05
C ALA A 305 -9.46 23.70 6.13
N TYR A 306 -9.53 24.67 7.04
CA TYR A 306 -10.61 24.79 8.02
C TYR A 306 -11.92 25.32 7.39
N TRP A 307 -11.90 26.47 6.72
CA TRP A 307 -13.13 27.05 6.16
C TRP A 307 -13.60 26.35 4.87
N ILE A 308 -12.69 26.06 3.92
CA ILE A 308 -13.00 25.54 2.57
C ILE A 308 -12.44 24.13 2.27
N GLY A 309 -11.88 23.42 3.26
CA GLY A 309 -11.49 22.02 3.12
C GLY A 309 -10.39 21.76 2.08
N ARG A 310 -10.56 20.69 1.28
CA ARG A 310 -9.65 20.31 0.19
C ARG A 310 -9.74 21.25 -1.04
N HIS A 311 -10.60 22.27 -1.04
CA HIS A 311 -10.71 23.22 -2.15
C HIS A 311 -9.56 24.25 -2.14
N THR A 312 -9.20 24.76 -3.32
CA THR A 312 -8.37 25.97 -3.47
C THR A 312 -9.28 27.09 -4.00
N LEU A 313 -9.16 28.28 -3.42
CA LEU A 313 -9.78 29.49 -3.94
C LEU A 313 -8.74 30.29 -4.73
N CYS A 314 -9.17 30.97 -5.78
CA CYS A 314 -8.32 31.76 -6.66
C CYS A 314 -8.99 33.12 -6.83
N THR A 315 -8.31 34.23 -6.58
CA THR A 315 -8.83 35.57 -6.95
C THR A 315 -9.13 35.65 -8.45
N PRO A 316 -9.92 36.63 -8.91
CA PRO A 316 -10.03 36.88 -10.34
C PRO A 316 -8.65 37.30 -10.90
N ARG A 317 -8.50 37.22 -12.23
CA ARG A 317 -7.23 37.53 -12.90
C ARG A 317 -7.07 39.04 -13.04
N CYS A 318 -5.97 39.59 -12.50
CA CYS A 318 -5.50 40.94 -12.81
C CYS A 318 -4.28 40.89 -13.75
N HIS A 319 -3.92 42.02 -14.36
CA HIS A 319 -2.83 42.13 -15.35
C HIS A 319 -1.80 43.22 -15.00
N SER A 320 -1.76 43.65 -13.73
CA SER A 320 -0.86 44.70 -13.23
C SER A 320 -0.21 44.26 -11.92
N PHE A 321 1.09 44.52 -11.76
CA PHE A 321 1.84 44.24 -10.54
C PHE A 321 1.34 45.06 -9.35
N LYS A 322 0.92 46.32 -9.56
CA LYS A 322 0.31 47.16 -8.52
C LYS A 322 -0.96 46.49 -7.96
N VAL A 323 -1.91 46.16 -8.83
CA VAL A 323 -3.17 45.48 -8.45
C VAL A 323 -2.91 44.11 -7.78
N LEU A 324 -1.87 43.39 -8.21
CA LEU A 324 -1.44 42.15 -7.54
C LEU A 324 -0.88 42.42 -6.13
N ALA A 325 -0.09 43.47 -5.93
CA ALA A 325 0.44 43.88 -4.64
C ALA A 325 -0.70 44.30 -3.69
N ASP A 326 -1.61 45.15 -4.16
CA ASP A 326 -2.79 45.62 -3.42
C ASP A 326 -3.63 44.41 -2.93
N HIS A 327 -3.97 43.49 -3.84
CA HIS A 327 -4.72 42.27 -3.50
C HIS A 327 -3.95 41.34 -2.55
N ARG A 328 -2.61 41.27 -2.65
CA ARG A 328 -1.78 40.45 -1.75
C ARG A 328 -1.67 41.07 -0.36
N GLN A 329 -1.62 42.41 -0.27
CA GLN A 329 -1.59 43.15 0.99
C GLN A 329 -2.92 43.04 1.73
N LEU A 330 -4.06 43.25 1.04
CA LEU A 330 -5.41 43.06 1.61
C LEU A 330 -5.60 41.63 2.15
N LEU A 331 -5.06 40.63 1.46
CA LEU A 331 -5.17 39.22 1.86
C LEU A 331 -3.98 38.72 2.72
N ALA A 332 -3.04 39.59 3.11
CA ALA A 332 -1.82 39.21 3.83
C ALA A 332 -2.06 38.39 5.12
N PRO A 333 -3.03 38.72 5.99
CA PRO A 333 -3.33 37.92 7.20
C PRO A 333 -3.70 36.46 6.87
N PHE A 334 -4.22 36.21 5.67
CA PHE A 334 -4.76 34.92 5.25
C PHE A 334 -3.70 34.02 4.57
N PHE A 335 -2.48 34.51 4.33
CA PHE A 335 -1.36 33.68 3.88
C PHE A 335 -0.53 33.08 5.05
N GLN A 336 -0.85 33.40 6.30
CA GLN A 336 -0.10 32.97 7.49
C GLN A 336 -0.12 31.44 7.71
N ARG A 337 0.90 30.94 8.44
CA ARG A 337 1.16 29.50 8.62
C ARG A 337 0.45 28.94 9.87
N LYS A 338 0.49 27.61 10.03
CA LYS A 338 -0.26 26.87 11.06
C LYS A 338 0.26 27.03 12.51
N SER A 339 1.06 28.04 12.82
CA SER A 339 1.62 28.25 14.16
C SER A 339 0.57 28.66 15.19
N ASP A 340 -0.39 29.49 14.80
CA ASP A 340 -1.04 30.41 15.74
C ASP A 340 -2.33 29.85 16.37
N TRP A 341 -2.67 28.59 16.04
CA TRP A 341 -3.78 27.82 16.60
C TRP A 341 -3.52 27.36 18.06
N VAL A 342 -2.71 28.11 18.80
CA VAL A 342 -2.42 27.90 20.22
C VAL A 342 -3.60 28.35 21.07
N HIS A 343 -4.29 29.42 20.68
CA HIS A 343 -5.50 29.95 21.31
C HIS A 343 -6.67 29.77 20.34
N PHE A 344 -7.55 28.81 20.61
CA PHE A 344 -8.70 28.50 19.76
C PHE A 344 -9.96 29.18 20.31
N ASP A 345 -10.32 30.32 19.73
CA ASP A 345 -11.62 30.95 19.94
C ASP A 345 -12.54 30.70 18.72
N PRO A 346 -13.68 30.00 18.89
CA PRO A 346 -14.70 29.86 17.85
C PRO A 346 -15.24 31.20 17.32
N GLN A 347 -15.25 32.28 18.10
CA GLN A 347 -15.75 33.59 17.71
C GLN A 347 -14.77 34.33 16.81
N ALA A 348 -13.50 34.46 17.21
CA ALA A 348 -12.41 34.97 16.35
C ALA A 348 -12.33 34.23 15.01
N LEU A 349 -12.50 32.90 15.00
CA LEU A 349 -12.49 32.10 13.76
C LEU A 349 -13.74 32.27 12.87
N ARG A 350 -14.85 32.78 13.41
CA ARG A 350 -16.01 33.25 12.64
C ARG A 350 -15.76 34.65 12.10
N ASN A 351 -15.22 35.55 12.93
CA ASN A 351 -14.91 36.94 12.55
C ASN A 351 -13.84 37.00 11.44
N GLN A 352 -12.76 36.22 11.54
CA GLN A 352 -11.75 36.07 10.49
C GLN A 352 -12.33 35.54 9.17
N TRP A 353 -13.31 34.62 9.23
CA TRP A 353 -13.97 34.14 8.03
C TRP A 353 -14.87 35.20 7.39
N LEU A 354 -15.61 35.98 8.20
CA LEU A 354 -16.42 37.10 7.70
C LEU A 354 -15.53 38.17 7.06
N GLN A 355 -14.44 38.57 7.73
CA GLN A 355 -13.44 39.51 7.21
C GLN A 355 -12.83 39.03 5.89
N PHE A 356 -12.47 37.74 5.80
CA PHE A 356 -12.01 37.12 4.56
C PHE A 356 -13.07 37.18 3.46
N GLN A 357 -14.34 36.89 3.77
CA GLN A 357 -15.43 36.94 2.81
C GLN A 357 -15.68 38.35 2.28
N THR A 358 -15.58 39.39 3.13
CA THR A 358 -15.67 40.79 2.70
C THR A 358 -14.53 41.14 1.76
N LEU A 359 -13.27 41.07 2.22
CA LEU A 359 -12.09 41.44 1.43
C LEU A 359 -11.98 40.67 0.10
N TYR A 360 -12.36 39.40 0.08
CA TYR A 360 -12.40 38.61 -1.15
C TYR A 360 -13.54 39.04 -2.10
N LEU A 361 -14.71 39.43 -1.57
CA LEU A 361 -15.79 39.99 -2.39
C LEU A 361 -15.45 41.38 -2.93
N ASP A 362 -14.73 42.21 -2.17
CA ASP A 362 -14.27 43.54 -2.60
C ASP A 362 -13.30 43.40 -3.79
N ILE A 363 -12.34 42.48 -3.71
CA ILE A 363 -11.42 42.08 -4.81
C ILE A 363 -12.18 41.50 -6.01
N CYS A 364 -13.31 40.84 -5.79
CA CYS A 364 -14.19 40.41 -6.89
C CYS A 364 -14.97 41.59 -7.49
N SER A 365 -15.32 42.59 -6.70
CA SER A 365 -16.06 43.78 -7.13
C SER A 365 -15.19 44.72 -7.96
N SER A 366 -13.95 44.98 -7.53
CA SER A 366 -12.98 45.81 -8.26
C SER A 366 -12.60 45.23 -9.64
N LEU A 367 -12.77 43.91 -9.82
CA LEU A 367 -12.59 43.20 -11.09
C LEU A 367 -13.92 42.83 -11.78
N GLY A 368 -15.01 43.52 -11.46
CA GLY A 368 -16.28 43.46 -12.21
C GLY A 368 -17.06 42.14 -12.11
N MET A 369 -16.80 41.29 -11.11
CA MET A 369 -17.47 39.99 -10.99
C MET A 369 -18.87 40.07 -10.35
N GLN A 370 -19.81 39.27 -10.85
CA GLN A 370 -21.13 39.09 -10.23
C GLN A 370 -21.03 38.46 -8.83
N LEU A 371 -21.07 39.32 -7.80
CA LEU A 371 -20.87 38.97 -6.39
C LEU A 371 -21.84 37.91 -5.86
N THR A 372 -23.06 37.83 -6.40
CA THR A 372 -24.08 36.82 -6.03
C THR A 372 -23.57 35.39 -6.25
N LYS A 373 -23.04 35.10 -7.45
CA LYS A 373 -22.46 33.80 -7.83
C LYS A 373 -21.20 33.49 -7.01
N VAL A 374 -20.40 34.51 -6.69
CA VAL A 374 -19.21 34.37 -5.83
C VAL A 374 -19.60 34.01 -4.39
N ARG A 375 -20.54 34.75 -3.80
CA ARG A 375 -21.05 34.52 -2.43
C ARG A 375 -21.68 33.13 -2.30
N GLN A 376 -22.51 32.70 -3.26
CA GLN A 376 -23.05 31.33 -3.31
C GLN A 376 -21.96 30.26 -3.36
N ARG A 377 -20.91 30.45 -4.18
CA ARG A 377 -19.76 29.52 -4.26
C ARG A 377 -19.01 29.41 -2.93
N LEU A 378 -18.75 30.53 -2.26
CA LEU A 378 -18.10 30.56 -0.94
C LEU A 378 -18.96 29.87 0.12
N GLN A 379 -20.26 30.19 0.19
CA GLN A 379 -21.22 29.54 1.09
C GLN A 379 -21.29 28.03 0.86
N ARG A 380 -21.31 27.57 -0.39
CA ARG A 380 -21.30 26.12 -0.72
C ARG A 380 -20.01 25.45 -0.25
N MET A 381 -18.85 26.04 -0.52
CA MET A 381 -17.55 25.52 -0.07
C MET A 381 -17.43 25.50 1.45
N TYR A 382 -17.99 26.48 2.14
CA TYR A 382 -18.06 26.53 3.60
C TYR A 382 -19.01 25.46 4.17
N ARG A 383 -20.23 25.31 3.63
CA ARG A 383 -21.20 24.30 4.06
C ARG A 383 -20.65 22.88 3.91
N LEU A 384 -20.03 22.55 2.77
CA LEU A 384 -19.44 21.21 2.49
C LEU A 384 -18.31 20.78 3.45
N ASN A 385 -17.72 21.70 4.23
CA ASN A 385 -16.65 21.40 5.18
C ASN A 385 -17.10 21.45 6.65
N SER A 386 -18.41 21.43 6.92
CA SER A 386 -19.02 21.43 8.27
C SER A 386 -18.42 20.38 9.19
N ASN A 387 -18.48 19.10 8.77
CA ASN A 387 -18.15 17.95 9.62
C ASN A 387 -16.64 17.94 9.94
N TYR A 388 -15.80 18.41 9.00
CA TYR A 388 -14.37 18.61 9.24
C TYR A 388 -14.11 19.72 10.26
N ARG A 389 -14.77 20.88 10.14
CA ARG A 389 -14.64 21.96 11.15
C ARG A 389 -15.06 21.48 12.53
N GLU A 390 -16.14 20.70 12.62
CA GLU A 390 -16.61 20.23 13.91
C GLU A 390 -15.69 19.19 14.54
N ALA A 391 -15.17 18.23 13.76
CA ALA A 391 -14.16 17.30 14.23
C ALA A 391 -12.86 18.01 14.66
N PHE A 392 -12.46 19.06 13.94
CA PHE A 392 -11.30 19.89 14.27
C PHE A 392 -11.52 20.74 15.54
N ARG A 393 -12.72 21.30 15.72
CA ARG A 393 -13.18 21.96 16.96
C ARG A 393 -13.08 21.00 18.15
N ARG A 394 -13.74 19.85 18.08
CA ARG A 394 -13.72 18.81 19.12
C ARG A 394 -12.29 18.36 19.48
N HIS A 395 -11.36 18.35 18.51
CA HIS A 395 -9.95 18.04 18.74
C HIS A 395 -9.18 19.15 19.50
N LEU A 396 -9.50 20.42 19.25
CA LEU A 396 -8.88 21.55 19.93
C LEU A 396 -9.47 21.77 21.33
N GLU A 397 -10.77 21.55 21.53
CA GLU A 397 -11.43 21.55 22.84
C GLU A 397 -10.82 20.51 23.79
N ARG A 398 -10.61 19.26 23.32
CA ARG A 398 -9.87 18.23 24.06
C ARG A 398 -8.45 18.67 24.46
N LYS A 399 -7.80 19.52 23.64
CA LYS A 399 -6.45 20.05 23.92
C LYS A 399 -6.46 21.26 24.87
N ALA A 400 -7.55 22.03 24.94
CA ALA A 400 -7.74 23.08 25.93
C ALA A 400 -7.92 22.45 27.32
N MET A 401 -8.91 21.56 27.46
CA MET A 401 -9.14 20.83 28.73
C MET A 401 -7.88 20.08 29.21
N ALA A 402 -7.10 19.47 28.31
CA ALA A 402 -5.84 18.78 28.66
C ALA A 402 -4.67 19.72 29.04
N ARG A 403 -4.82 21.06 28.91
CA ARG A 403 -3.88 22.06 29.46
C ARG A 403 -4.34 22.58 30.82
N GLU A 404 -5.66 22.71 30.98
CA GLU A 404 -6.35 23.24 32.16
C GLU A 404 -6.52 22.22 33.29
N ASP A 405 -6.46 20.91 33.00
CA ASP A 405 -6.51 19.84 34.00
C ASP A 405 -5.53 20.08 35.17
N PRO A 406 -6.01 20.34 36.40
CA PRO A 406 -5.14 20.62 37.55
C PRO A 406 -4.30 19.40 37.97
N ARG A 407 -4.69 18.18 37.55
CA ARG A 407 -3.93 16.94 37.84
C ARG A 407 -2.60 16.86 37.07
N ARG A 408 -2.37 17.77 36.11
CA ARG A 408 -1.13 17.96 35.32
C ARG A 408 0.15 18.17 36.15
N TRP A 409 0.02 18.41 37.45
CA TRP A 409 1.12 18.53 38.42
C TRP A 409 1.42 17.28 39.25
N ARG A 410 0.58 16.22 39.24
CA ARG A 410 0.96 14.93 39.84
C ARG A 410 2.25 14.43 39.17
N LYS A 411 3.20 13.97 40.00
CA LYS A 411 4.62 13.73 39.67
C LYS A 411 4.82 13.28 38.20
N LYS A 412 5.31 14.20 37.36
CA LYS A 412 5.84 13.84 36.03
C LYS A 412 6.90 12.77 36.21
N GLN A 413 6.81 11.68 35.44
CA GLN A 413 7.90 10.70 35.34
C GLN A 413 9.23 11.42 35.06
N PRO A 414 10.37 10.90 35.58
CA PRO A 414 11.63 11.63 35.64
C PRO A 414 12.04 12.22 34.29
N LYS A 415 12.52 13.48 34.31
CA LYS A 415 12.84 14.25 33.11
C LYS A 415 13.87 13.52 32.25
N VAL A 416 13.40 12.90 31.17
CA VAL A 416 14.22 12.22 30.15
C VAL A 416 15.41 13.09 29.76
N THR A 417 16.60 12.62 30.12
CA THR A 417 17.87 13.36 30.08
C THR A 417 18.27 13.74 28.64
N SER A 418 19.18 14.70 28.48
CA SER A 418 19.71 15.09 27.17
C SER A 418 20.32 13.90 26.41
N ARG A 419 20.97 12.96 27.11
CA ARG A 419 21.48 11.69 26.55
C ARG A 419 20.34 10.78 26.08
N GLN A 420 19.32 10.53 26.91
CA GLN A 420 18.16 9.70 26.53
C GLN A 420 17.34 10.32 25.38
N ARG A 421 17.18 11.65 25.34
CA ARG A 421 16.56 12.35 24.19
C ARG A 421 17.36 12.16 22.90
N ARG A 422 18.70 12.27 22.95
CA ARG A 422 19.57 11.99 21.79
C ARG A 422 19.44 10.53 21.34
N ALA A 423 19.39 9.57 22.26
CA ALA A 423 19.16 8.16 21.95
C ALA A 423 17.82 7.94 21.25
N HIS A 424 16.72 8.49 21.79
CA HIS A 424 15.39 8.39 21.19
C HIS A 424 15.30 9.04 19.79
N ILE A 425 15.97 10.17 19.57
CA ILE A 425 16.06 10.81 18.23
C ILE A 425 16.85 9.93 17.24
N ILE A 426 17.92 9.28 17.69
CA ILE A 426 18.69 8.33 16.86
C ILE A 426 17.83 7.09 16.54
N GLU A 427 17.05 6.61 17.50
CA GLU A 427 16.16 5.46 17.34
C GLU A 427 14.98 5.78 16.40
N GLU A 428 14.30 6.92 16.57
CA GLU A 428 13.31 7.42 15.59
C GLU A 428 13.89 7.50 14.18
N ARG A 429 15.14 7.96 14.01
CA ARG A 429 15.81 8.01 12.70
C ARG A 429 16.03 6.60 12.13
N ARG A 430 16.44 5.62 12.97
CA ARG A 430 16.55 4.20 12.57
C ARG A 430 15.20 3.63 12.14
N VAL A 431 14.13 3.88 12.90
CA VAL A 431 12.75 3.46 12.56
C VAL A 431 12.29 4.11 11.25
N LYS A 432 12.51 5.42 11.05
CA LYS A 432 12.14 6.13 9.81
C LYS A 432 12.85 5.58 8.57
N VAL A 433 14.12 5.20 8.67
CA VAL A 433 14.87 4.52 7.60
C VAL A 433 14.36 3.11 7.36
N LEU A 434 14.14 2.33 8.42
CA LEU A 434 13.62 0.97 8.35
C LEU A 434 12.22 0.93 7.70
N SER A 435 11.29 1.78 8.12
CA SER A 435 9.96 1.91 7.51
C SER A 435 10.00 2.37 6.05
N ARG A 436 11.08 3.04 5.58
CA ARG A 436 11.27 3.30 4.14
C ARG A 436 11.70 2.03 3.42
N LEU A 437 12.68 1.29 3.93
CA LEU A 437 13.14 0.02 3.38
C LEU A 437 12.04 -1.04 3.32
N LEU A 438 11.13 -1.06 4.31
CA LEU A 438 9.96 -1.96 4.31
C LEU A 438 8.94 -1.61 3.22
N ARG A 439 8.68 -0.33 2.95
CA ARG A 439 7.83 0.08 1.81
C ARG A 439 8.51 -0.19 0.46
N GLU A 440 9.82 0.08 0.35
CA GLU A 440 10.62 -0.28 -0.82
C GLU A 440 10.60 -1.79 -1.09
N TRP A 441 10.64 -2.61 -0.03
CA TRP A 441 10.59 -4.07 -0.12
C TRP A 441 9.19 -4.58 -0.46
N GLN A 442 8.14 -4.04 0.16
CA GLN A 442 6.74 -4.40 -0.17
C GLN A 442 6.48 -4.15 -1.66
N CYS A 443 6.88 -2.99 -2.20
CA CYS A 443 6.76 -2.69 -3.63
C CYS A 443 7.53 -3.68 -4.55
N VAL A 444 8.57 -4.37 -4.06
CA VAL A 444 9.23 -5.46 -4.80
C VAL A 444 8.42 -6.75 -4.69
N ILE A 445 7.92 -7.10 -3.50
CA ILE A 445 7.01 -8.24 -3.30
C ILE A 445 5.77 -8.09 -4.18
N ASP A 446 5.11 -6.93 -4.17
CA ASP A 446 3.90 -6.64 -4.95
C ASP A 446 4.15 -6.80 -6.46
N LYS A 447 5.35 -6.43 -6.95
CA LYS A 447 5.76 -6.57 -8.35
C LYS A 447 6.13 -7.99 -8.73
N ASP A 448 6.71 -8.76 -7.83
CA ASP A 448 6.96 -10.19 -8.05
C ASP A 448 5.65 -11.00 -7.95
N ASP A 449 4.72 -10.63 -7.08
CA ASP A 449 3.35 -11.16 -7.01
C ASP A 449 2.51 -10.75 -8.23
N ALA A 450 2.68 -9.54 -8.76
CA ALA A 450 2.07 -9.12 -10.03
C ALA A 450 2.65 -9.90 -11.21
N ARG A 451 3.97 -10.18 -11.23
CA ARG A 451 4.59 -11.05 -12.24
C ARG A 451 4.17 -12.51 -12.11
N CYS A 452 4.01 -13.01 -10.89
CA CYS A 452 3.48 -14.36 -10.66
C CYS A 452 2.02 -14.43 -11.10
N ARG A 453 1.18 -13.43 -10.78
CA ARG A 453 -0.20 -13.34 -11.30
C ARG A 453 -0.28 -13.22 -12.82
N LEU A 454 0.58 -12.42 -13.47
CA LEU A 454 0.65 -12.35 -14.94
C LEU A 454 1.11 -13.67 -15.57
N ARG A 455 2.08 -14.37 -14.96
CA ARG A 455 2.51 -15.71 -15.39
C ARG A 455 1.42 -16.75 -15.17
N SER A 456 0.71 -16.69 -14.04
CA SER A 456 -0.46 -17.54 -13.80
C SER A 456 -1.54 -17.23 -14.82
N GLN A 457 -1.92 -15.97 -15.05
CA GLN A 457 -2.92 -15.59 -16.06
C GLN A 457 -2.54 -16.02 -17.49
N GLN A 458 -1.24 -16.01 -17.85
CA GLN A 458 -0.77 -16.60 -19.11
C GLN A 458 -0.81 -18.14 -19.11
N HIS A 459 -0.60 -18.78 -17.96
CA HIS A 459 -0.74 -20.23 -17.78
C HIS A 459 -2.23 -20.66 -17.77
N HIS A 460 -3.13 -19.98 -17.05
CA HIS A 460 -4.58 -20.16 -17.12
C HIS A 460 -5.14 -19.82 -18.51
N ARG A 461 -4.59 -18.84 -19.25
CA ARG A 461 -4.95 -18.64 -20.67
C ARG A 461 -4.49 -19.77 -21.59
N ARG A 462 -3.44 -20.51 -21.23
CA ARG A 462 -3.03 -21.74 -21.94
C ARG A 462 -3.86 -22.94 -21.50
N LYS A 463 -4.11 -23.12 -20.19
CA LYS A 463 -5.04 -24.13 -19.66
C LYS A 463 -6.47 -23.94 -20.19
N ARG A 464 -6.99 -22.72 -20.32
CA ARG A 464 -8.32 -22.42 -20.87
C ARG A 464 -8.54 -22.89 -22.31
N LYS A 465 -7.51 -23.36 -23.04
CA LYS A 465 -7.65 -24.01 -24.35
C LYS A 465 -7.58 -25.55 -24.29
N ASN A 466 -7.52 -26.10 -23.06
CA ASN A 466 -7.28 -27.49 -22.69
C ASN A 466 -8.06 -27.87 -21.40
N ALA A 467 -9.08 -27.09 -21.00
CA ALA A 467 -9.72 -27.20 -19.68
C ALA A 467 -11.21 -26.81 -19.73
N GLU A 468 -11.94 -27.46 -20.63
CA GLU A 468 -13.41 -27.51 -20.60
C GLU A 468 -13.91 -28.86 -20.01
N ASP A 469 -13.01 -29.81 -19.73
CA ASP A 469 -13.33 -31.22 -19.37
C ASP A 469 -12.92 -31.71 -17.96
N ARG A 470 -12.26 -30.91 -17.10
CA ARG A 470 -11.48 -31.47 -15.96
C ARG A 470 -11.59 -30.76 -14.60
N GLN A 471 -12.81 -30.57 -14.08
CA GLN A 471 -12.97 -30.32 -12.63
C GLN A 471 -14.34 -30.78 -12.10
N VAL A 472 -14.33 -31.85 -11.30
CA VAL A 472 -15.49 -32.52 -10.66
C VAL A 472 -16.56 -33.02 -11.63
N ASN A 473 -16.51 -34.32 -11.96
CA ASN A 473 -17.50 -35.02 -12.79
C ASN A 473 -18.09 -36.22 -12.03
N ALA A 474 -19.26 -36.70 -12.47
CA ALA A 474 -19.89 -37.93 -11.97
C ALA A 474 -19.23 -39.21 -12.51
N ASP A 475 -18.39 -39.10 -13.54
CA ASP A 475 -17.41 -40.10 -13.97
C ASP A 475 -16.03 -39.72 -13.38
N PRO A 476 -15.57 -40.40 -12.31
CA PRO A 476 -14.22 -40.27 -11.78
C PRO A 476 -13.20 -41.20 -12.46
N GLU A 477 -13.63 -42.22 -13.22
CA GLU A 477 -12.74 -43.21 -13.86
C GLU A 477 -11.87 -42.58 -14.96
N ALA A 478 -12.39 -41.54 -15.62
CA ALA A 478 -11.63 -40.70 -16.55
C ALA A 478 -10.48 -39.87 -15.92
N LEU A 479 -10.29 -39.92 -14.59
CA LEU A 479 -9.24 -39.18 -13.89
C LEU A 479 -7.88 -39.91 -13.90
N ASP A 480 -6.89 -39.32 -14.55
CA ASP A 480 -5.50 -39.78 -14.52
C ASP A 480 -4.89 -39.66 -13.10
N ILE A 481 -4.82 -40.79 -12.38
CA ILE A 481 -4.24 -40.88 -11.04
C ILE A 481 -2.71 -41.08 -11.00
N SER A 482 -2.02 -41.14 -12.14
CA SER A 482 -0.56 -41.41 -12.18
C SER A 482 0.25 -40.37 -11.40
N GLY A 483 -0.20 -39.12 -11.40
CA GLY A 483 0.38 -38.03 -10.62
C GLY A 483 0.23 -38.22 -9.10
N PHE A 484 -0.89 -38.77 -8.63
CA PHE A 484 -1.10 -39.07 -7.21
C PHE A 484 -0.22 -40.24 -6.76
N VAL A 485 -0.15 -41.33 -7.53
CA VAL A 485 0.74 -42.47 -7.25
C VAL A 485 2.20 -42.04 -7.17
N SER A 486 2.64 -41.18 -8.11
CA SER A 486 3.99 -40.60 -8.11
C SER A 486 4.26 -39.74 -6.86
N ALA A 487 3.26 -38.99 -6.38
CA ALA A 487 3.37 -38.18 -5.17
C ALA A 487 3.40 -39.03 -3.88
N LEU A 488 2.63 -40.13 -3.80
CA LEU A 488 2.63 -41.06 -2.67
C LEU A 488 3.99 -41.74 -2.48
N ALA A 489 4.61 -42.16 -3.58
CA ALA A 489 5.96 -42.74 -3.57
C ALA A 489 7.00 -41.73 -3.07
N ALA A 490 6.90 -40.46 -3.49
CA ALA A 490 7.85 -39.40 -3.14
C ALA A 490 7.61 -38.70 -1.78
N ALA A 491 6.49 -38.97 -1.10
CA ALA A 491 6.15 -38.32 0.17
C ALA A 491 6.90 -38.94 1.37
N GLU A 492 7.57 -38.11 2.18
CA GLU A 492 8.35 -38.55 3.35
C GLU A 492 7.51 -38.65 4.65
N ALA A 493 6.26 -38.18 4.64
CA ALA A 493 5.39 -38.14 5.83
C ALA A 493 4.74 -39.50 6.17
N LYS A 494 4.52 -39.77 7.46
CA LYS A 494 3.82 -40.99 7.94
C LYS A 494 2.32 -41.02 7.61
N VAL A 495 1.70 -39.85 7.53
CA VAL A 495 0.28 -39.67 7.17
C VAL A 495 0.22 -38.78 5.94
N ILE A 496 -0.60 -39.16 4.96
CA ILE A 496 -0.81 -38.43 3.71
C ILE A 496 -2.31 -38.20 3.53
N SER A 497 -2.70 -36.99 3.17
CA SER A 497 -4.09 -36.63 2.89
C SER A 497 -4.20 -35.69 1.71
N THR A 498 -5.40 -35.56 1.13
CA THR A 498 -5.65 -34.79 -0.10
C THR A 498 -6.49 -33.53 0.17
N SER A 499 -6.55 -32.64 -0.82
CA SER A 499 -7.32 -31.39 -0.77
C SER A 499 -8.60 -31.43 -1.63
N CYS A 500 -9.18 -32.62 -1.84
CA CYS A 500 -10.43 -32.79 -2.57
C CYS A 500 -11.11 -34.09 -2.10
N GLY A 501 -12.22 -33.97 -1.37
CA GLY A 501 -12.89 -35.13 -0.77
C GLY A 501 -13.49 -36.10 -1.80
N PHE A 502 -13.79 -35.65 -3.03
CA PHE A 502 -14.13 -36.54 -4.16
C PHE A 502 -12.99 -37.49 -4.59
N LEU A 503 -11.78 -37.39 -4.04
CA LEU A 503 -10.79 -38.48 -4.16
C LEU A 503 -11.14 -39.70 -3.28
N ALA A 504 -12.23 -39.68 -2.52
CA ALA A 504 -12.81 -40.82 -1.81
C ALA A 504 -13.04 -42.05 -2.70
N TYR A 505 -13.44 -41.84 -3.96
CA TYR A 505 -13.53 -42.92 -4.96
C TYR A 505 -12.22 -43.72 -5.07
N PHE A 506 -11.08 -43.03 -5.01
CA PHE A 506 -9.75 -43.62 -5.10
C PHE A 506 -9.14 -43.98 -3.74
N GLN A 507 -9.88 -43.91 -2.62
CA GLN A 507 -9.36 -44.16 -1.27
C GLN A 507 -8.62 -45.49 -1.16
N GLN A 508 -9.28 -46.59 -1.54
CA GLN A 508 -8.72 -47.94 -1.46
C GLN A 508 -7.55 -48.11 -2.46
N VAL A 509 -7.74 -47.64 -3.70
CA VAL A 509 -6.76 -47.76 -4.79
C VAL A 509 -5.44 -47.06 -4.47
N LEU A 510 -5.50 -45.87 -3.87
CA LEU A 510 -4.33 -45.07 -3.52
C LEU A 510 -3.70 -45.50 -2.18
N ALA A 511 -4.50 -45.90 -1.19
CA ALA A 511 -3.97 -46.51 0.03
C ALA A 511 -3.14 -47.77 -0.29
N ALA A 512 -3.63 -48.64 -1.18
CA ALA A 512 -2.92 -49.83 -1.64
C ALA A 512 -1.63 -49.57 -2.46
N LYS A 513 -1.22 -48.31 -2.65
CA LYS A 513 0.08 -47.93 -3.24
C LYS A 513 1.10 -47.41 -2.21
N THR A 514 0.80 -47.44 -0.91
CA THR A 514 1.74 -46.99 0.11
C THR A 514 1.54 -47.65 1.48
N GLU A 515 2.63 -47.86 2.22
CA GLU A 515 2.61 -48.37 3.61
C GLU A 515 2.27 -47.27 4.65
N LYS A 516 1.98 -46.05 4.18
CA LYS A 516 1.70 -44.86 4.99
C LYS A 516 0.20 -44.68 5.14
N THR A 517 -0.27 -44.09 6.25
CA THR A 517 -1.71 -43.85 6.44
C THR A 517 -2.22 -42.84 5.42
N PHE A 518 -3.06 -43.29 4.47
CA PHE A 518 -3.62 -42.45 3.42
C PHE A 518 -5.10 -42.12 3.68
N ILE A 519 -5.44 -40.83 3.64
CA ILE A 519 -6.80 -40.32 3.90
C ILE A 519 -7.18 -39.36 2.77
N SER A 520 -7.91 -39.85 1.76
CA SER A 520 -8.41 -39.00 0.67
C SER A 520 -9.45 -37.97 1.13
N SER A 521 -10.37 -38.38 2.01
CA SER A 521 -11.54 -37.62 2.46
C SER A 521 -11.90 -37.91 3.92
N SER A 522 -12.64 -37.00 4.55
CA SER A 522 -13.23 -37.20 5.88
C SER A 522 -14.32 -38.28 5.91
N LEU A 523 -14.84 -38.71 4.75
CA LEU A 523 -15.73 -39.87 4.63
C LEU A 523 -15.13 -41.16 5.21
N VAL A 524 -13.79 -41.25 5.35
CA VAL A 524 -13.13 -42.35 6.08
C VAL A 524 -13.59 -42.46 7.55
N ALA A 525 -14.09 -41.38 8.15
CA ALA A 525 -14.67 -41.38 9.49
C ALA A 525 -16.15 -41.85 9.54
N LEU A 526 -16.83 -42.00 8.40
CA LEU A 526 -18.27 -42.31 8.34
C LEU A 526 -18.63 -43.64 9.03
N PRO A 527 -17.89 -44.76 8.86
CA PRO A 527 -18.19 -45.99 9.61
C PRO A 527 -18.04 -45.83 11.13
N GLY A 528 -17.14 -44.96 11.60
CA GLY A 528 -16.97 -44.60 13.01
C GLY A 528 -18.01 -43.61 13.56
N LEU A 529 -18.84 -43.04 12.68
CA LEU A 529 -20.05 -42.31 13.04
C LEU A 529 -21.27 -43.25 13.05
N ARG A 530 -21.43 -44.11 12.04
CA ARG A 530 -22.52 -45.10 11.94
C ARG A 530 -22.51 -46.14 13.08
N SER A 531 -21.38 -46.34 13.75
CA SER A 531 -21.29 -47.15 14.97
C SER A 531 -21.78 -46.46 16.25
N ARG A 532 -22.13 -45.16 16.18
CA ARG A 532 -22.49 -44.32 17.35
C ARG A 532 -23.78 -43.51 17.15
N PHE A 533 -24.17 -43.26 15.90
CA PHE A 533 -25.36 -42.54 15.47
C PHE A 533 -26.02 -43.31 14.32
N ARG A 534 -27.34 -43.23 14.21
CA ARG A 534 -28.06 -43.76 13.03
C ARG A 534 -27.78 -42.91 11.80
N ASP A 535 -28.01 -43.45 10.61
CA ASP A 535 -27.84 -42.73 9.35
C ASP A 535 -28.70 -41.45 9.29
N ASP A 536 -29.95 -41.49 9.76
CA ASP A 536 -30.85 -40.32 9.86
C ASP A 536 -30.46 -39.30 10.94
N GLU A 537 -29.47 -39.62 11.77
CA GLU A 537 -28.87 -38.73 12.78
C GLU A 537 -27.52 -38.14 12.31
N ILE A 538 -27.03 -38.51 11.14
CA ILE A 538 -25.77 -38.01 10.54
C ILE A 538 -26.10 -37.18 9.30
N MET A 539 -25.60 -35.95 9.21
CA MET A 539 -25.72 -35.12 8.00
C MET A 539 -24.36 -34.93 7.33
N ILE A 540 -24.23 -35.34 6.06
CA ILE A 540 -23.03 -35.10 5.26
C ILE A 540 -23.19 -33.77 4.51
N LEU A 541 -22.27 -32.82 4.75
CA LEU A 541 -22.18 -31.57 3.99
C LEU A 541 -21.01 -31.66 3.00
N THR A 542 -21.31 -31.61 1.71
CA THR A 542 -20.38 -31.77 0.58
C THR A 542 -20.38 -30.54 -0.34
N PHE A 543 -19.52 -30.52 -1.35
CA PHE A 543 -19.54 -29.51 -2.41
C PHE A 543 -20.79 -29.64 -3.32
N ASP A 544 -21.11 -30.85 -3.79
CA ASP A 544 -22.29 -31.13 -4.62
C ASP A 544 -22.88 -32.50 -4.27
N ALA A 545 -24.10 -32.51 -3.73
CA ALA A 545 -24.78 -33.73 -3.28
C ALA A 545 -25.25 -34.64 -4.42
N HIS A 546 -25.47 -34.12 -5.63
CA HIS A 546 -25.82 -34.95 -6.79
C HIS A 546 -24.62 -35.74 -7.30
N ILE A 547 -23.41 -35.18 -7.16
CA ILE A 547 -22.17 -35.88 -7.51
C ILE A 547 -21.82 -36.91 -6.43
N LEU A 548 -21.90 -36.54 -5.15
CA LEU A 548 -21.62 -37.49 -4.06
C LEU A 548 -22.67 -38.61 -3.96
N GLY A 549 -23.93 -38.34 -4.26
CA GLY A 549 -25.00 -39.34 -4.35
C GLY A 549 -25.05 -40.11 -5.68
N SER A 550 -24.07 -39.94 -6.59
CA SER A 550 -24.03 -40.69 -7.85
C SER A 550 -23.49 -42.12 -7.65
N PRO A 551 -23.85 -43.10 -8.51
CA PRO A 551 -23.48 -44.50 -8.33
C PRO A 551 -21.97 -44.76 -8.18
N ALA A 552 -21.12 -43.92 -8.78
CA ALA A 552 -19.67 -44.02 -8.66
C ALA A 552 -19.18 -43.92 -7.20
N TYR A 553 -19.81 -43.09 -6.37
CA TYR A 553 -19.41 -42.87 -4.98
C TYR A 553 -20.15 -43.77 -3.97
N SER A 554 -20.99 -44.70 -4.43
CA SER A 554 -21.72 -45.65 -3.57
C SER A 554 -20.80 -46.41 -2.61
N THR A 555 -19.65 -46.90 -3.08
CA THR A 555 -18.62 -47.57 -2.27
C THR A 555 -17.97 -46.67 -1.22
N ALA A 556 -17.96 -45.34 -1.42
CA ALA A 556 -17.43 -44.37 -0.47
C ALA A 556 -18.49 -43.91 0.56
N LEU A 557 -19.78 -44.12 0.27
CA LEU A 557 -20.90 -43.93 1.19
C LEU A 557 -21.29 -45.21 1.92
N ASP A 558 -20.87 -46.40 1.47
CA ASP A 558 -21.08 -47.69 2.13
C ASP A 558 -22.57 -48.00 2.41
N GLY A 559 -23.45 -47.63 1.47
CA GLY A 559 -24.90 -47.77 1.65
C GLY A 559 -25.48 -46.87 2.75
N PHE A 560 -24.92 -45.67 2.95
CA PHE A 560 -25.45 -44.66 3.85
C PHE A 560 -26.76 -44.04 3.33
N GLU A 561 -27.83 -44.13 4.12
CA GLU A 561 -29.17 -43.66 3.76
C GLU A 561 -29.50 -42.26 4.34
N GLY A 562 -28.54 -41.63 5.02
CA GLY A 562 -28.75 -40.37 5.74
C GLY A 562 -28.72 -39.09 4.89
N PRO A 563 -29.07 -37.94 5.48
CA PRO A 563 -29.03 -36.63 4.80
C PRO A 563 -27.68 -36.27 4.16
N VAL A 564 -27.67 -36.10 2.83
CA VAL A 564 -26.55 -35.51 2.08
C VAL A 564 -26.95 -34.14 1.54
N VAL A 565 -26.20 -33.11 1.89
CA VAL A 565 -26.46 -31.70 1.55
C VAL A 565 -25.26 -31.13 0.79
N GLY A 566 -25.51 -30.47 -0.34
CA GLY A 566 -24.50 -29.81 -1.15
C GLY A 566 -24.54 -28.29 -0.99
N LEU A 567 -23.54 -27.60 -1.54
CA LEU A 567 -23.62 -26.14 -1.71
C LEU A 567 -24.59 -25.80 -2.84
N ASP A 568 -25.41 -24.77 -2.64
CA ASP A 568 -26.27 -24.24 -3.71
C ASP A 568 -25.42 -23.55 -4.79
N LYS A 569 -25.74 -23.79 -6.06
CA LYS A 569 -24.94 -23.36 -7.22
C LYS A 569 -24.92 -21.84 -7.43
N SER A 570 -25.77 -21.10 -6.72
CA SER A 570 -25.78 -19.63 -6.66
C SER A 570 -24.88 -19.04 -5.56
N MET A 571 -24.40 -19.85 -4.62
CA MET A 571 -23.51 -19.41 -3.54
C MET A 571 -22.16 -18.94 -4.09
N HIS A 572 -21.62 -17.87 -3.51
CA HIS A 572 -20.30 -17.37 -3.85
C HIS A 572 -19.19 -18.39 -3.59
N LEU A 573 -19.33 -19.21 -2.53
CA LEU A 573 -18.39 -20.28 -2.24
C LEU A 573 -18.38 -21.36 -3.35
N TYR A 574 -19.56 -21.72 -3.88
CA TYR A 574 -19.66 -22.64 -5.02
C TYR A 574 -19.01 -22.02 -6.27
N GLU A 575 -19.30 -20.75 -6.58
CA GLU A 575 -18.71 -20.01 -7.70
C GLU A 575 -17.17 -19.96 -7.62
N VAL A 576 -16.63 -19.62 -6.46
CA VAL A 576 -15.18 -19.48 -6.23
C VAL A 576 -14.45 -20.80 -6.39
N ILE A 577 -14.99 -21.90 -5.87
CA ILE A 577 -14.40 -23.24 -5.98
C ILE A 577 -14.51 -23.77 -7.41
N SER A 578 -15.67 -23.64 -8.06
CA SER A 578 -15.91 -24.18 -9.41
C SER A 578 -15.13 -23.44 -10.51
N GLN A 579 -14.89 -22.13 -10.37
CA GLN A 579 -14.18 -21.33 -11.36
C GLN A 579 -12.69 -21.05 -11.04
N ASP A 580 -12.11 -21.65 -9.99
CA ASP A 580 -10.71 -21.40 -9.53
C ASP A 580 -10.43 -19.90 -9.29
N LEU A 581 -11.35 -19.21 -8.59
CA LEU A 581 -11.28 -17.75 -8.42
C LEU A 581 -10.30 -17.35 -7.33
N ALA A 582 -9.35 -16.50 -7.68
CA ALA A 582 -8.31 -15.98 -6.77
C ALA A 582 -8.80 -14.94 -5.73
N HIS A 583 -10.11 -14.85 -5.47
CA HIS A 583 -10.72 -13.95 -4.50
C HIS A 583 -12.03 -14.54 -3.95
N LEU A 584 -12.10 -14.70 -2.64
CA LEU A 584 -13.29 -15.10 -1.89
C LEU A 584 -13.80 -13.89 -1.08
N ASP A 585 -15.07 -13.56 -1.22
CA ASP A 585 -15.79 -12.69 -0.28
C ASP A 585 -16.22 -13.51 0.94
N PHE A 586 -15.51 -13.33 2.07
CA PHE A 586 -15.74 -14.08 3.29
C PHE A 586 -17.05 -13.71 3.98
N GLU A 587 -17.43 -12.43 3.97
CA GLU A 587 -18.66 -11.96 4.62
C GLU A 587 -19.89 -12.50 3.89
N ARG A 588 -19.89 -12.44 2.55
CA ARG A 588 -20.94 -13.06 1.73
C ARG A 588 -21.01 -14.58 1.95
N ALA A 589 -19.87 -15.27 1.94
CA ALA A 589 -19.83 -16.72 2.08
C ALA A 589 -20.24 -17.22 3.48
N GLU A 590 -19.95 -16.47 4.56
CA GLU A 590 -20.46 -16.81 5.90
C GLU A 590 -22.00 -16.72 5.96
N VAL A 591 -22.60 -15.64 5.43
CA VAL A 591 -24.07 -15.45 5.45
C VAL A 591 -24.79 -16.50 4.60
N GLU A 592 -24.23 -16.84 3.44
CA GLU A 592 -24.78 -17.89 2.58
C GLU A 592 -24.65 -19.29 3.21
N MET A 593 -23.53 -19.58 3.89
CA MET A 593 -23.33 -20.82 4.64
C MET A 593 -24.28 -20.92 5.84
N GLU A 594 -24.46 -19.82 6.58
CA GLU A 594 -25.36 -19.75 7.73
C GLU A 594 -26.79 -20.09 7.33
N ARG A 595 -27.26 -19.52 6.21
CA ARG A 595 -28.57 -19.83 5.64
C ARG A 595 -28.68 -21.29 5.20
N LEU A 596 -27.66 -21.85 4.53
CA LEU A 596 -27.66 -23.25 4.09
C LEU A 596 -27.77 -24.21 5.27
N VAL A 597 -26.96 -24.00 6.32
CA VAL A 597 -26.92 -24.88 7.50
C VAL A 597 -28.22 -24.81 8.30
N ALA A 598 -28.77 -23.61 8.53
CA ALA A 598 -30.07 -23.47 9.19
C ALA A 598 -31.18 -24.19 8.40
N THR A 599 -31.29 -23.93 7.10
CA THR A 599 -32.28 -24.59 6.22
C THR A 599 -32.15 -26.11 6.21
N ALA A 600 -30.92 -26.63 6.32
CA ALA A 600 -30.65 -28.07 6.37
C ALA A 600 -31.07 -28.69 7.72
N LEU A 601 -30.79 -28.01 8.84
CA LEU A 601 -31.18 -28.48 10.18
C LEU A 601 -32.69 -28.39 10.40
N ASP A 602 -33.36 -27.35 9.90
CA ASP A 602 -34.83 -27.25 9.89
C ASP A 602 -35.48 -28.42 9.13
N ARG A 603 -34.82 -28.90 8.06
CA ARG A 603 -35.27 -30.05 7.27
C ARG A 603 -34.93 -31.40 7.91
N PHE A 604 -33.85 -31.48 8.69
CA PHE A 604 -33.32 -32.70 9.29
C PHE A 604 -33.09 -32.52 10.81
N PRO A 605 -34.15 -32.27 11.61
CA PRO A 605 -34.02 -31.91 13.03
C PRO A 605 -33.51 -33.06 13.93
N GLY A 606 -33.45 -34.30 13.43
CA GLY A 606 -32.84 -35.44 14.12
C GLY A 606 -31.31 -35.48 14.10
N THR A 607 -30.65 -34.54 13.39
CA THR A 607 -29.19 -34.53 13.22
C THR A 607 -28.47 -34.42 14.58
N LYS A 608 -27.58 -35.38 14.87
CA LYS A 608 -26.67 -35.43 16.05
C LYS A 608 -25.20 -35.31 15.66
N ALA A 609 -24.84 -35.64 14.43
CA ALA A 609 -23.50 -35.43 13.87
C ALA A 609 -23.54 -34.79 12.47
N ILE A 610 -22.56 -33.94 12.16
CA ILE A 610 -22.33 -33.38 10.82
C ILE A 610 -20.94 -33.79 10.34
N LEU A 611 -20.85 -34.38 9.16
CA LEU A 611 -19.59 -34.69 8.48
C LEU A 611 -19.36 -33.70 7.33
N LEU A 612 -18.29 -32.92 7.41
CA LEU A 612 -17.85 -31.99 6.37
C LEU A 612 -16.92 -32.74 5.41
N GLU A 613 -17.47 -33.17 4.27
CA GLU A 613 -16.77 -33.93 3.22
C GLU A 613 -15.77 -33.04 2.47
N CYS A 614 -16.23 -31.85 2.06
CA CYS A 614 -15.41 -30.96 1.26
C CYS A 614 -14.42 -30.17 2.14
N THR A 615 -13.13 -30.25 1.81
CA THR A 615 -12.02 -29.62 2.56
C THR A 615 -12.04 -28.08 2.57
N ASN A 616 -13.00 -27.44 1.88
CA ASN A 616 -13.23 -25.99 1.92
C ASN A 616 -14.30 -25.58 2.95
N LEU A 617 -14.96 -26.53 3.62
CA LEU A 617 -16.00 -26.30 4.63
C LEU A 617 -15.49 -26.12 6.08
N PRO A 618 -14.38 -26.75 6.54
CA PRO A 618 -13.85 -26.54 7.90
C PRO A 618 -13.60 -25.08 8.33
N PRO A 619 -13.26 -24.12 7.43
CA PRO A 619 -13.22 -22.69 7.77
C PRO A 619 -14.55 -22.09 8.26
N TYR A 620 -15.67 -22.80 8.15
CA TYR A 620 -17.01 -22.34 8.53
C TYR A 620 -17.61 -23.07 9.76
N LYS A 621 -16.82 -23.87 10.50
CA LYS A 621 -17.27 -24.53 11.75
C LYS A 621 -17.92 -23.54 12.73
N HIS A 622 -17.36 -22.34 12.88
CA HIS A 622 -17.87 -21.28 13.76
C HIS A 622 -19.21 -20.68 13.30
N VAL A 623 -19.64 -20.94 12.07
CA VAL A 623 -20.98 -20.64 11.57
C VAL A 623 -21.92 -21.79 11.92
N ILE A 624 -21.52 -23.03 11.61
CA ILE A 624 -22.30 -24.24 11.93
C ILE A 624 -22.60 -24.32 13.43
N ARG A 625 -21.61 -24.05 14.29
CA ARG A 625 -21.71 -24.01 15.76
C ARG A 625 -22.71 -23.01 16.33
N ARG A 626 -23.21 -22.04 15.55
CA ARG A 626 -24.28 -21.11 15.98
C ARG A 626 -25.65 -21.80 15.97
N HIS A 627 -25.82 -22.81 15.12
CA HIS A 627 -27.10 -23.52 14.89
C HIS A 627 -27.04 -24.97 15.35
N PHE A 628 -25.84 -25.52 15.61
CA PHE A 628 -25.64 -26.95 15.85
C PHE A 628 -24.68 -27.25 17.02
N ALA A 629 -25.20 -27.98 18.00
CA ALA A 629 -24.49 -28.37 19.23
C ALA A 629 -23.87 -29.79 19.20
N GLY A 630 -24.18 -30.60 18.18
CA GLY A 630 -23.72 -31.99 18.09
C GLY A 630 -22.26 -32.16 17.64
N GLU A 631 -21.89 -33.37 17.21
CA GLU A 631 -20.53 -33.64 16.73
C GLU A 631 -20.27 -33.08 15.33
N ILE A 632 -19.17 -32.37 15.12
CA ILE A 632 -18.73 -31.92 13.79
C ILE A 632 -17.44 -32.66 13.44
N HIS A 633 -17.43 -33.39 12.34
CA HIS A 633 -16.28 -34.13 11.82
C HIS A 633 -15.85 -33.61 10.46
N ASP A 634 -14.55 -33.63 10.20
CA ASP A 634 -13.97 -33.14 8.96
C ASP A 634 -12.56 -33.71 8.75
N CYS A 635 -11.85 -33.25 7.71
CA CYS A 635 -10.49 -33.73 7.43
C CYS A 635 -9.51 -33.44 8.58
N LEU A 636 -9.72 -32.37 9.36
CA LEU A 636 -8.90 -32.05 10.52
C LEU A 636 -9.18 -32.97 11.72
N THR A 637 -10.44 -33.27 12.06
CA THR A 637 -10.74 -34.26 13.12
C THR A 637 -10.30 -35.67 12.72
N THR A 638 -10.42 -36.02 11.44
CA THR A 638 -9.98 -37.31 10.90
C THR A 638 -8.44 -37.47 10.99
N LEU A 639 -7.69 -36.40 10.69
CA LEU A 639 -6.22 -36.39 10.84
C LEU A 639 -5.79 -36.48 12.32
N GLU A 640 -6.42 -35.71 13.19
CA GLU A 640 -6.12 -35.74 14.63
C GLU A 640 -6.44 -37.11 15.27
N GLY A 641 -7.53 -37.76 14.84
CA GLY A 641 -7.90 -39.11 15.28
C GLY A 641 -6.91 -40.20 14.86
N VAL A 642 -6.12 -39.98 13.80
CA VAL A 642 -5.03 -40.89 13.39
C VAL A 642 -3.76 -40.66 14.19
N HIS A 643 -3.46 -39.42 14.59
CA HIS A 643 -2.35 -39.11 15.49
C HIS A 643 -2.59 -37.78 16.20
N SER A 644 -2.75 -37.83 17.53
CA SER A 644 -2.96 -36.64 18.37
C SER A 644 -1.81 -35.63 18.23
N GLY A 645 -2.13 -34.34 18.25
CA GLY A 645 -1.19 -33.23 18.09
C GLY A 645 -0.81 -32.89 16.64
N LEU A 646 -1.44 -33.51 15.64
CA LEU A 646 -1.29 -33.10 14.23
C LEU A 646 -2.02 -31.78 13.95
N VAL A 647 -3.15 -31.56 14.60
CA VAL A 647 -3.98 -30.37 14.46
C VAL A 647 -3.91 -29.52 15.73
N LYS A 648 -3.93 -28.19 15.55
CA LYS A 648 -4.01 -27.27 16.70
C LYS A 648 -5.46 -27.19 17.17
N GLU A 649 -5.72 -27.63 18.39
CA GLU A 649 -6.97 -27.58 19.16
C GLU A 649 -8.02 -26.55 18.69
N ARG A 650 -7.62 -25.26 18.56
CA ARG A 650 -8.43 -24.15 18.02
C ARG A 650 -9.04 -24.32 16.61
N PHE A 651 -8.71 -25.41 15.90
CA PHE A 651 -9.23 -25.78 14.59
C PHE A 651 -10.07 -27.07 14.63
N LEU A 652 -10.16 -27.72 15.79
CA LEU A 652 -11.00 -28.90 16.02
C LEU A 652 -12.42 -28.51 16.45
N ALA A 653 -12.54 -27.45 17.28
CA ALA A 653 -13.80 -26.89 17.81
C ALA A 653 -14.84 -26.54 16.73
#